data_AF-A0A4V3XC90-F1
#
_entry.id   AF-A0A4V3XC90-F1
#
_cell.length_a   1.000
_cell.length_b   1.000
_cell.length_c   1.000
_cell.angle_alpha   90.00
_cell.angle_beta   90.00
_cell.angle_gamma   90.00
#
_symmetry.space_group_name_H-M   'P 1'
#
loop_
_entity.id
_entity.type
_entity.pdbx_description
1 polymer ?
#
loop_
_entity_poly.entity_id
_entity_poly.type
_entity_poly.pdbx_seq_one_letter_code
_entity_poly.pdbx_strand_id
1 'polypeptide(L)'
;MSRQSWLAAALLLLLLPAAHAQTAGSIVQAGDTLVSAMMMFVGNAEKVYILDKAESNAATINGHPAWGSVWDIASKTATILDVATDVFCASGMHTPNGSFLTFGGNAAVGPGGALGSFNDGFEGQFDATIGDYDGRKAIRVLNPCTGDPSTWGTNCQWFDNASLISMQKNRWYSAAEPLADGSVVIIGGFVNGGYINRNYPNTDPVTEGGAAEPTYEIYPSKGAAVNMKFMIDTSGLNAYAHTFLMASGLMFVQANISTTLWDPLTNVETRLPGMPGNVVRVYPASGATAMLPLTPQNNYTQTIIFCGGSDMPDEAWGDYSSPAINTFDYPASKDCQRITPEPADGSSPVYEQDDDMLDGRSMGQFIALPDGTLLVVNGGANGTAGYSQSTGQTSSFADMPWGESLCSDPVYTPAIYNPNAPQGSRWSDTGLQASTIPRLYHSSAILLPDASVLIAGSNPNIDVNLSTIFPTTYKAEIFYPPYFNSTRPIPSGVPSNLTYGGNYFNISVPASSYSGSANDAAANTTVWVMRQGFTTHGMNMGQRALALNNTYTVNADGSLTLHVSQPPPNANLFQPGPAFIYVTVKGIPSNGTYAIIGLGQFGTQPTSGVQPLPTSVRLDSASGSAGPNSSSSSSSTNSSSSSHTGAIIGGIVGAVVVIGLLGAGIGICMKTRRRSAASSGSSADIYGGGAPGAMRQRDSDATMMPLQNSSAAWGSSSADLRAPSPYKDFGGRATPSGEPPKGSTKRKSNANSAAAASSSAGMSTPIEVSTPQTPTLAESLSYLGYARPFKRASHPKGANRRTRNLRTVLTQERERERIERDRRRLEREEAELLEAAAAAEVEANEDNAQGESEKMDVDGENDGGQRIVKEELKKLADEEDIPTYASIEAPPSILPQKRYCDITGLESRITGSQCIKCL
;
A
#
# COMPACT_ATOMS: atom_id res chain seq x y z
N MET A 1 49.15 15.50 -41.69
CA MET A 1 48.12 14.84 -40.86
C MET A 1 47.35 13.90 -41.76
N SER A 2 47.50 12.60 -41.52
CA SER A 2 47.27 11.52 -42.49
C SER A 2 45.80 11.09 -42.57
N ARG A 3 45.45 10.44 -43.69
CA ARG A 3 44.16 9.79 -43.98
C ARG A 3 43.66 8.79 -42.90
N GLN A 4 44.45 8.52 -41.85
CA GLN A 4 44.05 7.69 -40.70
C GLN A 4 43.06 8.39 -39.76
N SER A 5 43.00 9.73 -39.74
CA SER A 5 42.08 10.45 -38.83
C SER A 5 40.61 10.37 -39.26
N TRP A 6 40.33 10.10 -40.54
CA TRP A 6 38.96 9.99 -41.06
C TRP A 6 38.36 8.58 -40.90
N LEU A 7 39.20 7.53 -40.91
CA LEU A 7 38.76 6.16 -40.68
C LEU A 7 38.45 5.87 -39.20
N ALA A 8 39.15 6.53 -38.27
CA ALA A 8 38.84 6.44 -36.84
C ALA A 8 37.52 7.13 -36.48
N ALA A 9 37.18 8.25 -37.12
CA ALA A 9 35.90 8.92 -36.94
C ALA A 9 34.73 8.13 -37.54
N ALA A 10 34.94 7.46 -38.68
CA ALA A 10 33.92 6.61 -39.30
C ALA A 10 33.67 5.29 -38.55
N LEU A 11 34.71 4.71 -37.90
CA LEU A 11 34.52 3.53 -37.04
C LEU A 11 33.89 3.86 -35.68
N LEU A 12 34.09 5.06 -35.13
CA LEU A 12 33.42 5.48 -33.88
C LEU A 12 31.91 5.74 -34.08
N LEU A 13 31.47 6.05 -35.31
CA LEU A 13 30.04 6.21 -35.64
C LEU A 13 29.30 4.87 -35.85
N LEU A 14 30.02 3.74 -35.94
CA LEU A 14 29.46 2.38 -36.07
C LEU A 14 29.36 1.63 -34.73
N LEU A 15 29.73 2.29 -33.62
CA LEU A 15 29.59 1.77 -32.25
C LEU A 15 28.56 2.56 -31.42
N LEU A 16 27.71 3.35 -32.08
CA LEU A 16 26.44 3.68 -31.45
C LEU A 16 25.61 2.38 -31.44
N PRO A 17 25.12 1.90 -30.28
CA PRO A 17 24.13 0.84 -30.31
C PRO A 17 23.04 1.33 -31.25
N ALA A 18 22.73 0.55 -32.29
CA ALA A 18 21.54 0.81 -33.07
C ALA A 18 20.41 0.90 -32.04
N ALA A 19 19.88 2.11 -31.85
CA ALA A 19 18.70 2.32 -31.03
C ALA A 19 17.64 1.48 -31.71
N HIS A 20 17.43 0.27 -31.20
CA HIS A 20 16.36 -0.59 -31.67
C HIS A 20 15.11 0.23 -31.39
N ALA A 21 14.42 0.63 -32.45
CA ALA A 21 13.09 1.19 -32.32
C ALA A 21 12.30 0.19 -31.46
N GLN A 22 11.81 0.64 -30.30
CA GLN A 22 11.13 -0.25 -29.36
C GLN A 22 9.90 -0.79 -30.06
N THR A 23 9.77 -2.11 -30.10
CA THR A 23 8.65 -2.75 -30.81
C THR A 23 7.39 -2.56 -29.98
N ALA A 24 6.37 -1.94 -30.56
CA ALA A 24 5.11 -1.73 -29.85
C ALA A 24 4.43 -3.05 -29.49
N GLY A 25 3.83 -3.10 -28.30
CA GLY A 25 3.26 -4.32 -27.72
C GLY A 25 4.29 -5.33 -27.23
N SER A 26 5.60 -5.06 -27.36
CA SER A 26 6.64 -5.99 -26.90
C SER A 26 6.91 -5.89 -25.42
N ILE A 27 7.40 -7.00 -24.86
CA ILE A 27 8.01 -7.08 -23.54
C ILE A 27 9.46 -7.51 -23.71
N VAL A 28 10.39 -6.76 -23.10
CA VAL A 28 11.82 -7.02 -23.23
C VAL A 28 12.49 -7.05 -21.88
N GLN A 29 13.51 -7.89 -21.71
CA GLN A 29 14.33 -7.87 -20.50
C GLN A 29 15.08 -6.53 -20.36
N ALA A 30 15.11 -6.02 -19.13
CA ALA A 30 15.57 -4.68 -18.78
C ALA A 30 16.54 -4.69 -17.59
N GLY A 31 17.45 -5.67 -17.57
CA GLY A 31 18.48 -5.78 -16.54
C GLY A 31 18.00 -6.48 -15.28
N ASP A 32 18.71 -6.20 -14.19
CA ASP A 32 18.56 -6.86 -12.89
C ASP A 32 18.32 -5.82 -11.79
N THR A 33 17.43 -6.13 -10.85
CA THR A 33 17.02 -5.26 -9.74
C THR A 33 17.85 -5.48 -8.47
N LEU A 34 18.75 -6.46 -8.45
CA LEU A 34 19.62 -6.93 -7.36
C LEU A 34 18.90 -7.54 -6.14
N VAL A 35 17.63 -7.19 -5.95
CA VAL A 35 16.70 -7.72 -4.95
C VAL A 35 15.36 -7.98 -5.64
N SER A 36 14.51 -8.86 -5.12
CA SER A 36 13.21 -9.14 -5.75
C SER A 36 12.30 -7.92 -5.61
N ALA A 37 11.68 -7.50 -6.72
CA ALA A 37 10.85 -6.30 -6.72
C ALA A 37 9.43 -6.55 -6.17
N MET A 38 9.37 -6.90 -4.89
CA MET A 38 8.12 -7.11 -4.16
C MET A 38 7.33 -5.81 -4.02
N MET A 39 8.03 -4.70 -3.83
CA MET A 39 7.46 -3.36 -3.71
C MET A 39 8.22 -2.39 -4.61
N MET A 40 7.52 -1.52 -5.34
CA MET A 40 8.14 -0.49 -6.15
C MET A 40 7.40 0.86 -6.13
N PHE A 41 8.16 1.94 -6.33
CA PHE A 41 7.60 3.25 -6.66
C PHE A 41 8.56 4.07 -7.55
N VAL A 42 8.00 4.95 -8.37
CA VAL A 42 8.78 5.91 -9.17
C VAL A 42 9.07 7.12 -8.29
N GLY A 43 10.35 7.35 -7.99
CA GLY A 43 10.75 8.45 -7.12
C GLY A 43 10.89 9.78 -7.86
N ASN A 44 11.35 9.76 -9.11
CA ASN A 44 11.50 10.93 -9.98
C ASN A 44 11.62 10.49 -11.45
N ALA A 45 12.02 11.40 -12.34
CA ALA A 45 12.14 11.10 -13.78
C ALA A 45 13.26 10.10 -14.13
N GLU A 46 14.15 9.76 -13.21
CA GLU A 46 15.34 8.93 -13.44
C GLU A 46 15.32 7.60 -12.70
N LYS A 47 14.62 7.52 -11.56
CA LYS A 47 14.80 6.43 -10.58
C LYS A 47 13.50 5.75 -10.20
N VAL A 48 13.55 4.42 -10.16
CA VAL A 48 12.56 3.54 -9.51
C VAL A 48 13.20 2.95 -8.25
N TYR A 49 12.52 3.05 -7.13
CA TYR A 49 12.97 2.43 -5.88
C TYR A 49 12.29 1.10 -5.69
N ILE A 50 13.05 0.13 -5.19
CA ILE A 50 12.66 -1.26 -5.07
C ILE A 50 12.93 -1.71 -3.65
N LEU A 51 11.95 -2.39 -3.08
CA LEU A 51 12.04 -3.01 -1.77
C LEU A 51 11.63 -4.48 -1.89
N ASP A 52 12.39 -5.32 -1.21
CA ASP A 52 12.22 -6.76 -1.07
C ASP A 52 12.04 -7.10 0.41
N LYS A 53 11.65 -8.32 0.75
CA LYS A 53 11.69 -8.77 2.15
C LYS A 53 13.13 -8.97 2.62
N ALA A 54 13.35 -8.93 3.92
CA ALA A 54 14.62 -9.37 4.49
C ALA A 54 14.78 -10.89 4.27
N GLU A 55 15.75 -11.27 3.43
CA GLU A 55 16.00 -12.66 3.07
C GLU A 55 17.45 -12.86 2.61
N SER A 56 17.83 -14.10 2.27
CA SER A 56 19.21 -14.50 1.93
C SER A 56 19.64 -14.06 0.53
N ASN A 57 19.34 -12.81 0.15
CA ASN A 57 19.72 -12.19 -1.12
C ASN A 57 21.25 -12.22 -1.33
N ALA A 58 21.66 -12.48 -2.58
CA ALA A 58 23.09 -12.60 -2.92
C ALA A 58 23.82 -11.25 -2.88
N ALA A 59 23.13 -10.15 -3.22
CA ALA A 59 23.68 -8.81 -3.08
C ALA A 59 23.80 -8.46 -1.60
N THR A 60 24.91 -7.87 -1.19
CA THR A 60 25.17 -7.51 0.21
C THR A 60 25.56 -6.06 0.36
N ILE A 61 25.13 -5.44 1.44
CA ILE A 61 25.47 -4.08 1.86
C ILE A 61 25.82 -4.10 3.34
N ASN A 62 26.85 -3.36 3.75
CA ASN A 62 27.26 -3.23 5.16
C ASN A 62 27.40 -4.55 5.96
N GLY A 63 27.70 -5.66 5.27
CA GLY A 63 27.90 -6.97 5.89
C GLY A 63 26.64 -7.82 6.04
N HIS A 64 25.49 -7.41 5.50
CA HIS A 64 24.24 -8.17 5.46
C HIS A 64 23.66 -8.26 4.03
N PRO A 65 22.75 -9.22 3.75
CA PRO A 65 21.99 -9.22 2.50
C PRO A 65 21.26 -7.90 2.26
N ALA A 66 21.17 -7.47 1.01
CA ALA A 66 20.40 -6.30 0.63
C ALA A 66 18.94 -6.68 0.38
N TRP A 67 18.02 -5.83 0.83
CA TRP A 67 16.59 -5.89 0.47
C TRP A 67 16.02 -4.53 0.02
N GLY A 68 16.91 -3.57 -0.25
CA GLY A 68 16.59 -2.30 -0.89
C GLY A 68 17.49 -2.07 -2.10
N SER A 69 16.93 -1.51 -3.17
CA SER A 69 17.72 -1.02 -4.30
C SER A 69 17.03 0.15 -5.00
N VAL A 70 17.81 0.86 -5.82
CA VAL A 70 17.32 1.87 -6.75
C VAL A 70 17.75 1.50 -8.17
N TRP A 71 16.77 1.43 -9.06
CA TRP A 71 16.95 1.11 -10.47
C TRP A 71 16.91 2.37 -11.32
N ASP A 72 17.95 2.58 -12.11
CA ASP A 72 18.12 3.71 -13.01
C ASP A 72 17.47 3.43 -14.37
N ILE A 73 16.53 4.29 -14.76
CA ILE A 73 15.68 4.09 -15.93
C ILE A 73 16.49 4.13 -17.24
N ALA A 74 17.47 5.02 -17.33
CA ALA A 74 18.23 5.24 -18.56
C ALA A 74 19.24 4.12 -18.83
N SER A 75 20.00 3.74 -17.81
CA SER A 75 21.03 2.70 -17.89
C SER A 75 20.49 1.29 -17.70
N LYS A 76 19.29 1.15 -17.13
CA LYS A 76 18.67 -0.14 -16.76
C LYS A 76 19.52 -0.94 -15.78
N THR A 77 20.14 -0.24 -14.82
CA THR A 77 21.01 -0.84 -13.79
C THR A 77 20.50 -0.47 -12.40
N ALA A 78 20.68 -1.37 -11.42
CA ALA A 78 20.33 -1.12 -10.04
C ALA A 78 21.56 -0.87 -9.16
N THR A 79 21.37 -0.08 -8.10
CA THR A 79 22.32 0.10 -7.00
C THR A 79 21.62 -0.25 -5.70
N ILE A 80 22.25 -1.09 -4.87
CA ILE A 80 21.71 -1.46 -3.56
C ILE A 80 21.63 -0.26 -2.62
N LEU A 81 20.60 -0.24 -1.78
CA LEU A 81 20.37 0.75 -0.74
C LEU A 81 20.20 0.04 0.60
N ASP A 82 20.69 0.68 1.66
CA ASP A 82 20.57 0.13 3.00
C ASP A 82 19.19 0.43 3.57
N VAL A 83 18.59 -0.57 4.21
CA VAL A 83 17.28 -0.54 4.86
C VAL A 83 17.45 -1.33 6.14
N ALA A 84 17.01 -0.82 7.29
CA ALA A 84 17.36 -1.42 8.57
C ALA A 84 16.36 -2.50 9.03
N THR A 85 15.08 -2.23 8.89
CA THR A 85 14.01 -3.12 9.37
C THR A 85 13.39 -3.93 8.23
N ASP A 86 12.81 -5.08 8.55
CA ASP A 86 12.14 -5.94 7.55
C ASP A 86 10.89 -5.26 6.99
N VAL A 87 10.92 -4.92 5.70
CA VAL A 87 9.83 -4.25 4.98
C VAL A 87 8.78 -5.21 4.45
N PHE A 88 8.95 -6.53 4.61
CA PHE A 88 8.05 -7.53 4.04
C PHE A 88 6.59 -7.20 4.34
N CYS A 89 5.79 -6.98 3.28
CA CYS A 89 4.38 -6.61 3.33
C CYS A 89 4.05 -5.25 3.98
N ALA A 90 4.98 -4.31 3.93
CA ALA A 90 4.67 -2.92 4.20
C ALA A 90 3.64 -2.38 3.19
N SER A 91 2.93 -1.33 3.59
CA SER A 91 2.26 -0.42 2.66
C SER A 91 3.14 0.79 2.37
N GLY A 92 2.80 1.58 1.37
CA GLY A 92 3.57 2.78 1.06
C GLY A 92 2.74 3.88 0.43
N MET A 93 3.18 5.12 0.64
CA MET A 93 2.52 6.30 0.09
C MET A 93 3.49 7.48 -0.05
N HIS A 94 3.26 8.32 -1.05
CA HIS A 94 3.97 9.58 -1.20
C HIS A 94 3.55 10.61 -0.15
N THR A 95 4.39 11.60 0.09
CA THR A 95 4.06 12.82 0.83
C THR A 95 3.85 14.00 -0.13
N PRO A 96 3.28 15.12 0.33
CA PRO A 96 3.10 16.31 -0.50
C PRO A 96 4.38 16.85 -1.13
N ASN A 97 5.53 16.74 -0.46
CA ASN A 97 6.81 17.27 -0.94
C ASN A 97 7.53 16.34 -1.93
N GLY A 98 6.98 15.16 -2.25
CA GLY A 98 7.62 14.18 -3.14
C GLY A 98 8.48 13.14 -2.44
N SER A 99 8.55 13.15 -1.10
CA SER A 99 9.13 12.02 -0.35
C SER A 99 8.21 10.80 -0.43
N PHE A 100 8.75 9.63 -0.13
CA PHE A 100 7.98 8.39 -0.02
C PHE A 100 8.08 7.80 1.37
N LEU A 101 6.97 7.23 1.82
CA LEU A 101 6.82 6.57 3.10
C LEU A 101 6.54 5.09 2.86
N THR A 102 7.07 4.24 3.74
CA THR A 102 6.60 2.87 3.93
C THR A 102 6.16 2.65 5.36
N PHE A 103 5.15 1.83 5.57
CA PHE A 103 4.50 1.62 6.85
C PHE A 103 4.38 0.13 7.17
N GLY A 104 4.88 -0.24 8.34
CA GLY A 104 4.86 -1.62 8.80
C GLY A 104 5.87 -2.49 8.08
N GLY A 105 5.61 -3.78 8.08
CA GLY A 105 6.59 -4.78 7.68
C GLY A 105 6.43 -6.02 8.55
N ASN A 106 7.45 -6.85 8.59
CA ASN A 106 7.44 -8.10 9.32
C ASN A 106 8.36 -8.04 10.56
N ALA A 107 8.20 -9.00 11.47
CA ALA A 107 9.17 -9.21 12.54
C ALA A 107 10.51 -9.68 11.94
N ALA A 108 11.61 -9.55 12.68
CA ALA A 108 12.92 -9.94 12.18
C ALA A 108 13.01 -11.46 11.91
N VAL A 109 13.61 -11.85 10.80
CA VAL A 109 13.69 -13.25 10.34
C VAL A 109 15.13 -13.71 10.11
N GLY A 110 15.39 -14.97 10.44
CA GLY A 110 16.62 -15.67 10.08
C GLY A 110 16.52 -16.39 8.73
N PRO A 111 17.61 -17.01 8.25
CA PRO A 111 17.63 -17.77 7.01
C PRO A 111 16.52 -18.83 6.95
N GLY A 112 15.90 -18.98 5.78
CA GLY A 112 14.74 -19.86 5.58
C GLY A 112 13.45 -19.37 6.24
N GLY A 113 13.36 -18.09 6.62
CA GLY A 113 12.21 -17.53 7.33
C GLY A 113 12.11 -17.96 8.80
N ALA A 114 13.22 -18.41 9.39
CA ALA A 114 13.27 -18.77 10.80
C ALA A 114 13.01 -17.57 11.71
N LEU A 115 12.68 -17.80 12.98
CA LEU A 115 12.64 -16.71 13.96
C LEU A 115 14.01 -16.05 14.08
N GLY A 116 14.04 -14.72 14.09
CA GLY A 116 15.28 -13.96 14.24
C GLY A 116 16.08 -14.34 15.50
N SER A 117 17.40 -14.25 15.42
CA SER A 117 18.36 -14.64 16.46
C SER A 117 18.03 -14.11 17.87
N PHE A 118 17.41 -12.94 17.96
CA PHE A 118 16.88 -12.37 19.19
C PHE A 118 15.37 -12.30 19.07
N ASN A 119 14.69 -13.19 19.80
CA ASN A 119 13.24 -13.36 19.78
C ASN A 119 12.70 -13.66 21.18
N ASP A 120 11.38 -13.60 21.33
CA ASP A 120 10.66 -13.96 22.54
C ASP A 120 10.04 -15.39 22.50
N GLY A 121 10.46 -16.19 21.52
CA GLY A 121 9.90 -17.52 21.22
C GLY A 121 8.75 -17.50 20.22
N PHE A 122 8.22 -16.32 19.86
CA PHE A 122 7.12 -16.16 18.92
C PHE A 122 7.46 -15.17 17.79
N GLU A 123 8.21 -14.11 18.08
CA GLU A 123 8.51 -13.04 17.13
C GLU A 123 9.97 -12.58 17.27
N GLY A 124 10.61 -12.30 16.13
CA GLY A 124 11.98 -11.78 16.08
C GLY A 124 12.05 -10.26 16.26
N GLN A 125 12.95 -9.81 17.12
CA GLN A 125 13.31 -8.40 17.29
C GLN A 125 14.51 -8.00 16.43
N PHE A 126 15.46 -8.92 16.25
CA PHE A 126 16.66 -8.75 15.42
C PHE A 126 17.21 -10.12 15.00
N ASP A 127 17.73 -10.25 13.79
CA ASP A 127 18.52 -11.41 13.37
C ASP A 127 19.99 -11.05 13.09
N ALA A 128 20.91 -11.87 13.60
CA ALA A 128 22.34 -11.61 13.46
C ALA A 128 22.92 -12.05 12.10
N THR A 129 22.22 -12.90 11.35
CA THR A 129 22.66 -13.43 10.06
C THR A 129 22.12 -12.60 8.89
N ILE A 130 20.81 -12.33 8.90
CA ILE A 130 20.15 -11.47 7.93
C ILE A 130 20.37 -9.99 8.25
N GLY A 131 20.60 -9.63 9.51
CA GLY A 131 20.92 -8.27 9.91
C GLY A 131 19.71 -7.32 9.97
N ASP A 132 18.50 -7.87 9.96
CA ASP A 132 17.25 -7.12 9.96
C ASP A 132 16.69 -6.90 11.38
N TYR A 133 15.93 -5.82 11.53
CA TYR A 133 15.20 -5.46 12.75
C TYR A 133 13.68 -5.58 12.55
N ASP A 134 12.92 -5.73 13.64
CA ASP A 134 11.44 -5.75 13.60
C ASP A 134 10.88 -4.50 12.90
N GLY A 135 10.22 -4.70 11.76
CA GLY A 135 9.64 -3.67 10.92
C GLY A 135 8.15 -3.42 11.14
N ARG A 136 7.47 -4.16 12.01
CA ARG A 136 5.99 -4.12 12.11
C ARG A 136 5.44 -2.78 12.55
N LYS A 137 6.22 -1.94 13.24
CA LYS A 137 5.87 -0.54 13.58
C LYS A 137 6.65 0.50 12.78
N ALA A 138 7.51 0.08 11.86
CA ALA A 138 8.41 1.01 11.19
C ALA A 138 7.62 2.01 10.33
N ILE A 139 8.09 3.26 10.34
CA ILE A 139 7.77 4.24 9.31
C ILE A 139 9.11 4.61 8.68
N ARG A 140 9.28 4.28 7.40
CA ARG A 140 10.53 4.57 6.68
C ARG A 140 10.30 5.70 5.71
N VAL A 141 11.20 6.67 5.70
CA VAL A 141 11.10 7.87 4.85
C VAL A 141 12.26 7.90 3.88
N LEU A 142 11.95 8.14 2.61
CA LEU A 142 12.96 8.36 1.57
C LEU A 142 12.68 9.66 0.84
N ASN A 143 13.72 10.47 0.62
CA ASN A 143 13.68 11.57 -0.34
C ASN A 143 14.32 11.11 -1.66
N PRO A 144 13.55 10.95 -2.76
CA PRO A 144 14.10 10.54 -4.02
C PRO A 144 15.17 11.51 -4.55
N CYS A 145 16.36 11.00 -4.87
CA CYS A 145 17.45 11.77 -5.45
C CYS A 145 17.69 11.41 -6.93
N THR A 146 18.31 12.33 -7.67
CA THR A 146 18.73 12.18 -9.07
C THR A 146 20.23 11.95 -9.18
N GLY A 147 20.71 11.59 -10.37
CA GLY A 147 22.14 11.36 -10.62
C GLY A 147 22.63 10.00 -10.15
N ASP A 148 23.95 9.87 -9.94
CA ASP A 148 24.61 8.62 -9.59
C ASP A 148 24.41 8.28 -8.09
N PRO A 149 23.74 7.15 -7.76
CA PRO A 149 23.51 6.75 -6.37
C PRO A 149 24.78 6.57 -5.53
N SER A 150 25.92 6.27 -6.16
CA SER A 150 27.21 6.13 -5.46
C SER A 150 27.74 7.45 -4.88
N THR A 151 27.20 8.58 -5.34
CA THR A 151 27.60 9.92 -4.89
C THR A 151 26.61 10.55 -3.91
N TRP A 152 25.53 9.84 -3.58
CA TRP A 152 24.48 10.35 -2.72
C TRP A 152 24.91 10.51 -1.26
N GLY A 153 24.45 11.59 -0.64
CA GLY A 153 24.58 11.81 0.81
C GLY A 153 23.47 11.11 1.60
N THR A 154 23.51 11.28 2.92
CA THR A 154 22.56 10.66 3.87
C THR A 154 21.09 11.04 3.62
N ASN A 155 20.82 12.19 2.99
CA ASN A 155 19.45 12.64 2.73
C ASN A 155 18.72 11.82 1.66
N CYS A 156 19.46 11.05 0.85
CA CYS A 156 18.94 10.17 -0.20
C CYS A 156 18.86 8.70 0.25
N GLN A 157 19.21 8.42 1.52
CA GLN A 157 19.11 7.09 2.11
C GLN A 157 17.76 6.94 2.82
N TRP A 158 17.35 5.70 3.06
CA TRP A 158 16.20 5.43 3.90
C TRP A 158 16.44 5.91 5.32
N PHE A 159 15.55 6.76 5.81
CA PHE A 159 15.44 7.03 7.23
C PHE A 159 14.52 5.99 7.85
N ASP A 160 15.11 5.08 8.62
CA ASP A 160 14.43 3.95 9.25
C ASP A 160 14.83 3.88 10.72
N ASN A 161 14.05 4.54 11.58
CA ASN A 161 14.31 4.57 13.02
C ASN A 161 13.02 4.69 13.83
N ALA A 162 12.54 3.53 14.29
CA ALA A 162 11.33 3.40 15.10
C ALA A 162 11.37 4.16 16.44
N SER A 163 12.54 4.56 16.94
CA SER A 163 12.65 5.38 18.16
C SER A 163 12.29 6.85 17.94
N LEU A 164 12.28 7.32 16.69
CA LEU A 164 11.98 8.70 16.32
C LEU A 164 10.60 8.82 15.68
N ILE A 165 10.28 7.91 14.75
CA ILE A 165 8.97 7.82 14.11
C ILE A 165 8.52 6.37 14.03
N SER A 166 7.31 6.07 14.46
CA SER A 166 6.74 4.74 14.38
C SER A 166 5.23 4.81 14.24
N MET A 167 4.64 3.74 13.73
CA MET A 167 3.20 3.50 13.88
C MET A 167 2.87 3.21 15.34
N GLN A 168 1.60 3.38 15.69
CA GLN A 168 1.09 3.03 17.02
C GLN A 168 0.92 1.52 17.15
N LYS A 169 0.50 0.87 16.06
CA LYS A 169 0.20 -0.56 16.00
C LYS A 169 1.20 -1.33 15.13
N ASN A 170 1.32 -2.63 15.41
CA ASN A 170 2.03 -3.56 14.53
C ASN A 170 1.13 -3.80 13.32
N ARG A 171 1.70 -3.69 12.11
CA ARG A 171 0.94 -3.94 10.89
C ARG A 171 1.78 -4.65 9.84
N TRP A 172 1.19 -5.69 9.30
CA TRP A 172 1.65 -6.46 8.15
C TRP A 172 0.46 -6.58 7.19
N TYR A 173 0.62 -6.36 5.88
CA TYR A 173 -0.49 -6.20 4.92
C TYR A 173 -1.50 -5.08 5.25
N SER A 174 -1.03 -3.94 5.76
CA SER A 174 -1.91 -2.76 5.93
C SER A 174 -2.26 -2.11 4.60
N ALA A 175 -3.40 -1.43 4.51
CA ALA A 175 -3.68 -0.51 3.41
C ALA A 175 -3.22 0.91 3.75
N ALA A 176 -2.85 1.69 2.72
CA ALA A 176 -2.53 3.11 2.86
C ALA A 176 -3.18 3.96 1.75
N GLU A 177 -3.80 5.07 2.11
CA GLU A 177 -4.40 6.03 1.16
C GLU A 177 -4.17 7.48 1.65
N PRO A 178 -3.78 8.43 0.78
CA PRO A 178 -3.56 9.81 1.17
C PRO A 178 -4.88 10.59 1.22
N LEU A 179 -4.92 11.60 2.09
CA LEU A 179 -6.01 12.55 2.26
C LEU A 179 -5.75 13.87 1.53
N ALA A 180 -6.77 14.73 1.42
CA ALA A 180 -6.64 16.04 0.77
C ALA A 180 -5.61 16.98 1.42
N ASP A 181 -5.26 16.76 2.69
CA ASP A 181 -4.22 17.54 3.36
C ASP A 181 -2.83 16.89 3.29
N GLY A 182 -2.70 15.78 2.53
CA GLY A 182 -1.47 15.04 2.36
C GLY A 182 -1.14 14.05 3.48
N SER A 183 -1.92 14.03 4.58
CA SER A 183 -1.78 12.95 5.58
C SER A 183 -2.21 11.60 4.98
N VAL A 184 -1.72 10.50 5.54
CA VAL A 184 -1.95 9.15 5.04
C VAL A 184 -2.70 8.35 6.10
N VAL A 185 -3.81 7.74 5.72
CA VAL A 185 -4.54 6.81 6.58
C VAL A 185 -3.92 5.42 6.40
N ILE A 186 -3.70 4.71 7.50
CA ILE A 186 -3.15 3.36 7.55
C ILE A 186 -4.22 2.47 8.17
N ILE A 187 -4.65 1.43 7.47
CA ILE A 187 -5.83 0.63 7.82
C ILE A 187 -5.45 -0.84 7.95
N GLY A 188 -5.88 -1.47 9.04
CA GLY A 188 -5.91 -2.91 9.14
C GLY A 188 -4.54 -3.60 9.15
N GLY A 189 -4.58 -4.86 8.73
CA GLY A 189 -3.45 -5.74 8.63
C GLY A 189 -3.41 -6.77 9.76
N PHE A 190 -2.26 -7.41 9.86
CA PHE A 190 -1.94 -8.47 10.80
C PHE A 190 -0.97 -7.91 11.83
N VAL A 191 -0.95 -8.51 13.00
CA VAL A 191 0.06 -8.23 14.02
C VAL A 191 1.38 -8.95 13.68
N ASN A 192 1.36 -10.00 12.86
CA ASN A 192 2.49 -10.87 12.52
C ASN A 192 2.25 -11.65 11.20
N GLY A 193 3.25 -12.43 10.77
CA GLY A 193 3.32 -13.20 9.51
C GLY A 193 2.47 -14.49 9.37
N GLY A 194 1.55 -14.57 8.38
CA GLY A 194 0.66 -15.69 8.04
C GLY A 194 -0.05 -15.60 6.66
N TYR A 195 -0.89 -16.59 6.34
CA TYR A 195 -1.64 -16.68 5.08
C TYR A 195 -2.90 -15.82 5.08
N ILE A 196 -3.79 -15.97 6.06
CA ILE A 196 -4.96 -15.11 6.30
C ILE A 196 -5.06 -14.76 7.78
N ASN A 197 -5.67 -13.64 8.15
CA ASN A 197 -5.75 -13.21 9.55
C ASN A 197 -6.97 -13.80 10.26
N ARG A 198 -7.17 -15.11 10.17
CA ARG A 198 -8.19 -15.83 10.96
C ARG A 198 -7.89 -17.31 11.09
N ASN A 199 -8.62 -17.97 11.98
CA ASN A 199 -8.79 -19.44 11.95
C ASN A 199 -10.21 -19.80 11.49
N TYR A 200 -10.39 -21.01 10.93
CA TYR A 200 -11.71 -21.55 10.61
C TYR A 200 -12.17 -22.57 11.67
N PRO A 201 -13.40 -22.50 12.20
CA PRO A 201 -14.39 -21.44 11.98
C PRO A 201 -13.96 -20.12 12.64
N ASN A 202 -14.36 -18.99 12.03
CA ASN A 202 -14.06 -17.67 12.58
C ASN A 202 -14.91 -17.42 13.85
N THR A 203 -14.29 -17.56 15.01
CA THR A 203 -14.95 -17.45 16.32
C THR A 203 -14.54 -16.20 17.11
N ASP A 204 -13.46 -15.53 16.70
CA ASP A 204 -12.96 -14.29 17.29
C ASP A 204 -12.65 -13.25 16.19
N PRO A 205 -13.67 -12.65 15.57
CA PRO A 205 -13.49 -11.74 14.43
C PRO A 205 -12.84 -10.40 14.80
N VAL A 206 -12.64 -10.11 16.09
CA VAL A 206 -12.04 -8.85 16.52
C VAL A 206 -10.53 -8.97 16.61
N THR A 207 -10.05 -10.01 17.30
CA THR A 207 -8.61 -10.15 17.57
C THR A 207 -7.98 -11.36 16.89
N GLU A 208 -8.76 -12.37 16.52
CA GLU A 208 -8.29 -13.61 15.90
C GLU A 208 -7.16 -14.25 16.71
N GLY A 209 -7.36 -14.34 18.03
CA GLY A 209 -6.34 -14.82 18.96
C GLY A 209 -5.13 -13.88 19.13
N GLY A 210 -5.25 -12.62 18.70
CA GLY A 210 -4.20 -11.60 18.75
C GLY A 210 -3.46 -11.41 17.42
N ALA A 211 -3.83 -12.13 16.35
CA ALA A 211 -3.17 -12.05 15.05
C ALA A 211 -3.71 -10.94 14.13
N ALA A 212 -4.94 -10.45 14.36
CA ALA A 212 -5.56 -9.39 13.57
C ALA A 212 -5.38 -8.00 14.20
N GLU A 213 -5.14 -6.98 13.37
CA GLU A 213 -5.13 -5.58 13.79
C GLU A 213 -6.31 -4.82 13.15
N PRO A 214 -7.47 -4.74 13.82
CA PRO A 214 -8.70 -4.17 13.26
C PRO A 214 -8.77 -2.64 13.34
N THR A 215 -7.70 -1.96 13.76
CA THR A 215 -7.68 -0.50 13.88
C THR A 215 -7.21 0.19 12.61
N TYR A 216 -7.46 1.49 12.55
CA TYR A 216 -6.77 2.41 11.65
C TYR A 216 -6.05 3.51 12.45
N GLU A 217 -5.08 4.16 11.81
CA GLU A 217 -4.40 5.35 12.30
C GLU A 217 -4.02 6.29 11.15
N ILE A 218 -3.57 7.52 11.46
CA ILE A 218 -3.22 8.52 10.44
C ILE A 218 -1.79 9.00 10.68
N TYR A 219 -1.01 9.15 9.60
CA TYR A 219 0.31 9.76 9.60
C TYR A 219 0.31 11.11 8.85
N PRO A 220 0.87 12.19 9.40
CA PRO A 220 1.26 12.36 10.80
C PRO A 220 0.09 12.15 11.77
N SER A 221 0.39 11.78 13.02
CA SER A 221 -0.64 11.42 14.01
C SER A 221 -1.71 12.50 14.17
N LYS A 222 -2.98 12.10 13.99
CA LYS A 222 -4.19 12.90 14.28
C LYS A 222 -4.95 12.41 15.51
N GLY A 223 -4.38 11.47 16.27
CA GLY A 223 -5.03 10.84 17.41
C GLY A 223 -4.51 9.42 17.65
N ALA A 224 -5.11 8.77 18.65
CA ALA A 224 -4.87 7.37 18.91
C ALA A 224 -5.38 6.49 17.76
N ALA A 225 -4.79 5.32 17.55
CA ALA A 225 -5.38 4.30 16.67
C ALA A 225 -6.76 3.88 17.19
N VAL A 226 -7.73 3.72 16.29
CA VAL A 226 -9.14 3.45 16.63
C VAL A 226 -9.64 2.22 15.90
N ASN A 227 -10.45 1.39 16.56
CA ASN A 227 -11.09 0.24 15.92
C ASN A 227 -11.99 0.69 14.76
N MET A 228 -11.87 -0.01 13.64
CA MET A 228 -12.75 0.14 12.48
C MET A 228 -13.70 -1.06 12.46
N LYS A 229 -15.01 -0.80 12.54
CA LYS A 229 -16.02 -1.87 12.57
C LYS A 229 -16.02 -2.66 11.27
N PHE A 230 -15.73 -2.00 10.14
CA PHE A 230 -15.55 -2.63 8.85
C PHE A 230 -14.50 -3.74 8.84
N MET A 231 -13.36 -3.53 9.51
CA MET A 231 -12.28 -4.52 9.56
C MET A 231 -12.68 -5.76 10.37
N ILE A 232 -13.44 -5.57 11.46
CA ILE A 232 -14.02 -6.67 12.26
C ILE A 232 -15.03 -7.46 11.41
N ASP A 233 -15.90 -6.77 10.68
CA ASP A 233 -16.93 -7.42 9.86
C ASP A 233 -16.38 -8.16 8.64
N THR A 234 -15.15 -7.84 8.24
CA THR A 234 -14.45 -8.48 7.11
C THR A 234 -13.33 -9.40 7.58
N SER A 235 -13.35 -9.81 8.86
CA SER A 235 -12.28 -10.57 9.50
C SER A 235 -11.87 -11.80 8.68
N GLY A 236 -10.56 -12.03 8.62
CA GLY A 236 -9.94 -13.10 7.87
C GLY A 236 -9.59 -12.78 6.42
N LEU A 237 -10.27 -11.84 5.77
CA LEU A 237 -10.04 -11.50 4.36
C LEU A 237 -10.05 -9.98 4.17
N ASN A 238 -9.21 -9.29 4.94
CA ASN A 238 -9.15 -7.81 4.94
C ASN A 238 -7.72 -7.25 4.85
N ALA A 239 -6.76 -8.14 4.55
CA ALA A 239 -5.40 -7.81 4.18
C ALA A 239 -5.38 -6.89 2.96
N TYR A 240 -4.61 -5.80 3.02
CA TYR A 240 -4.54 -4.82 1.94
C TYR A 240 -5.92 -4.41 1.40
N ALA A 241 -6.81 -3.96 2.30
CA ALA A 241 -8.12 -3.45 1.91
C ALA A 241 -8.02 -2.43 0.76
N HIS A 242 -8.85 -2.58 -0.27
CA HIS A 242 -8.83 -1.71 -1.44
C HIS A 242 -9.46 -0.37 -1.06
N THR A 243 -8.67 0.69 -1.15
CA THR A 243 -9.03 2.02 -0.61
C THR A 243 -8.89 3.09 -1.67
N PHE A 244 -9.89 3.99 -1.73
CA PHE A 244 -9.88 5.12 -2.64
C PHE A 244 -10.55 6.34 -1.98
N LEU A 245 -9.85 7.46 -1.85
CA LEU A 245 -10.46 8.72 -1.42
C LEU A 245 -11.42 9.27 -2.48
N MET A 246 -12.66 9.57 -2.09
CA MET A 246 -13.70 10.13 -2.92
C MET A 246 -13.72 11.66 -2.86
N ALA A 247 -14.35 12.32 -3.82
CA ALA A 247 -14.38 13.76 -3.98
C ALA A 247 -15.02 14.47 -2.76
N SER A 248 -15.97 13.80 -2.08
CA SER A 248 -16.57 14.27 -0.84
C SER A 248 -15.59 14.35 0.35
N GLY A 249 -14.47 13.62 0.30
CA GLY A 249 -13.56 13.40 1.42
C GLY A 249 -13.85 12.11 2.20
N LEU A 250 -14.93 11.40 1.86
CA LEU A 250 -15.14 10.02 2.30
C LEU A 250 -14.21 9.07 1.54
N MET A 251 -13.95 7.91 2.10
CA MET A 251 -13.08 6.89 1.54
C MET A 251 -13.89 5.65 1.22
N PHE A 252 -13.84 5.21 -0.03
CA PHE A 252 -14.31 3.89 -0.39
C PHE A 252 -13.35 2.85 0.17
N VAL A 253 -13.88 1.82 0.84
CA VAL A 253 -13.11 0.70 1.37
C VAL A 253 -13.80 -0.61 1.01
N GLN A 254 -13.04 -1.55 0.42
CA GLN A 254 -13.50 -2.88 0.04
C GLN A 254 -12.56 -3.95 0.62
N ALA A 255 -13.13 -4.90 1.34
CA ALA A 255 -12.45 -6.07 1.89
C ALA A 255 -13.41 -7.26 1.93
N ASN A 256 -12.88 -8.47 1.88
CA ASN A 256 -13.65 -9.70 1.71
C ASN A 256 -14.61 -9.52 0.51
N ILE A 257 -15.92 -9.71 0.73
CA ILE A 257 -16.99 -9.38 -0.22
C ILE A 257 -17.77 -8.11 0.20
N SER A 258 -17.36 -7.42 1.26
CA SER A 258 -18.06 -6.23 1.78
C SER A 258 -17.47 -4.94 1.25
N THR A 259 -18.31 -3.90 1.22
CA THR A 259 -17.94 -2.56 0.78
C THR A 259 -18.52 -1.51 1.73
N THR A 260 -17.77 -0.44 1.99
CA THR A 260 -18.27 0.72 2.75
C THR A 260 -17.72 2.02 2.19
N LEU A 261 -18.47 3.09 2.38
CA LEU A 261 -18.00 4.46 2.29
C LEU A 261 -17.78 4.97 3.72
N TRP A 262 -16.57 5.42 4.02
CA TRP A 262 -16.10 5.66 5.39
C TRP A 262 -15.49 7.05 5.54
N ASP A 263 -15.81 7.75 6.63
CA ASP A 263 -15.13 9.00 7.01
C ASP A 263 -13.93 8.70 7.92
N PRO A 264 -12.68 8.85 7.44
CA PRO A 264 -11.50 8.55 8.25
C PRO A 264 -11.28 9.49 9.45
N LEU A 265 -11.90 10.67 9.45
CA LEU A 265 -11.75 11.66 10.52
C LEU A 265 -12.75 11.46 11.65
N THR A 266 -13.95 10.96 11.34
CA THR A 266 -15.03 10.76 12.33
C THR A 266 -15.31 9.28 12.62
N ASN A 267 -14.69 8.37 11.86
CA ASN A 267 -14.90 6.93 11.92
C ASN A 267 -16.34 6.49 11.64
N VAL A 268 -17.07 7.25 10.81
CA VAL A 268 -18.45 6.93 10.43
C VAL A 268 -18.43 6.07 9.17
N GLU A 269 -19.05 4.90 9.25
CA GLU A 269 -19.14 3.93 8.15
C GLU A 269 -20.56 3.90 7.57
N THR A 270 -20.67 3.97 6.24
CA THR A 270 -21.92 3.77 5.50
C THR A 270 -21.76 2.53 4.61
N ARG A 271 -22.57 1.50 4.85
CA ARG A 271 -22.48 0.26 4.08
C ARG A 271 -22.94 0.47 2.64
N LEU A 272 -22.18 -0.10 1.71
CA LEU A 272 -22.53 -0.21 0.30
C LEU A 272 -22.86 -1.67 -0.03
N PRO A 273 -23.43 -1.99 -1.20
CA PRO A 273 -23.63 -3.37 -1.61
C PRO A 273 -22.34 -4.20 -1.54
N GLY A 274 -22.49 -5.50 -1.26
CA GLY A 274 -21.39 -6.45 -1.33
C GLY A 274 -20.96 -6.74 -2.76
N MET A 275 -19.72 -7.22 -2.93
CA MET A 275 -19.18 -7.69 -4.19
C MET A 275 -20.03 -8.84 -4.75
N PRO A 276 -20.54 -8.75 -5.99
CA PRO A 276 -21.30 -9.82 -6.62
C PRO A 276 -20.50 -11.12 -6.78
N GLY A 277 -21.22 -12.24 -6.89
CA GLY A 277 -20.65 -13.56 -7.19
C GLY A 277 -19.79 -14.16 -6.07
N ASN A 278 -19.76 -13.56 -4.88
CA ASN A 278 -18.87 -13.95 -3.77
C ASN A 278 -17.39 -13.95 -4.15
N VAL A 279 -16.99 -13.16 -5.14
CA VAL A 279 -15.60 -13.09 -5.61
C VAL A 279 -14.81 -12.17 -4.69
N VAL A 280 -13.90 -12.72 -3.89
CA VAL A 280 -12.98 -11.95 -3.05
C VAL A 280 -11.92 -11.30 -3.95
N ARG A 281 -11.64 -10.01 -3.72
CA ARG A 281 -10.69 -9.21 -4.53
C ARG A 281 -9.43 -8.80 -3.79
N VAL A 282 -9.46 -8.78 -2.46
CA VAL A 282 -8.28 -8.45 -1.63
C VAL A 282 -7.37 -9.67 -1.48
N TYR A 283 -6.20 -9.48 -0.89
CA TYR A 283 -5.30 -10.60 -0.59
C TYR A 283 -6.01 -11.64 0.31
N PRO A 284 -5.81 -12.97 0.07
CA PRO A 284 -4.91 -13.57 -0.91
C PRO A 284 -5.53 -13.83 -2.29
N ALA A 285 -6.83 -13.58 -2.50
CA ALA A 285 -7.46 -13.68 -3.82
C ALA A 285 -6.83 -12.72 -4.84
N SER A 286 -6.49 -11.51 -4.40
CA SER A 286 -5.68 -10.50 -5.11
C SER A 286 -6.18 -10.22 -6.54
N GLY A 287 -7.45 -9.85 -6.68
CA GLY A 287 -8.00 -9.35 -7.94
C GLY A 287 -7.42 -7.98 -8.30
N ALA A 288 -7.24 -7.72 -9.59
CA ALA A 288 -6.81 -6.44 -10.11
C ALA A 288 -7.86 -5.36 -9.79
N THR A 289 -7.44 -4.24 -9.20
CA THR A 289 -8.31 -3.09 -8.93
C THR A 289 -7.70 -1.78 -9.41
N ALA A 290 -8.56 -0.86 -9.87
CA ALA A 290 -8.17 0.50 -10.23
C ALA A 290 -9.35 1.48 -10.17
N MET A 291 -9.06 2.74 -9.92
CA MET A 291 -9.96 3.83 -10.26
C MET A 291 -9.89 4.09 -11.77
N LEU A 292 -11.04 4.13 -12.43
CA LEU A 292 -11.11 4.48 -13.85
C LEU A 292 -10.66 5.94 -14.08
N PRO A 293 -10.15 6.26 -15.29
CA PRO A 293 -9.66 7.61 -15.58
C PRO A 293 -10.70 8.71 -15.31
N LEU A 294 -10.27 9.74 -14.59
CA LEU A 294 -11.08 10.90 -14.26
C LEU A 294 -10.92 11.94 -15.37
N THR A 295 -12.00 12.24 -16.11
CA THR A 295 -11.92 13.08 -17.31
C THR A 295 -12.96 14.19 -17.30
N PRO A 296 -12.74 15.31 -18.02
CA PRO A 296 -13.78 16.32 -18.21
C PRO A 296 -15.06 15.73 -18.82
N GLN A 297 -14.95 14.74 -19.70
CA GLN A 297 -16.06 14.11 -20.42
C GLN A 297 -16.98 13.31 -19.48
N ASN A 298 -16.43 12.63 -18.47
CA ASN A 298 -17.21 11.94 -17.44
C ASN A 298 -17.42 12.79 -16.18
N ASN A 299 -17.19 14.10 -16.27
CA ASN A 299 -17.28 15.04 -15.14
C ASN A 299 -16.45 14.60 -13.92
N TYR A 300 -15.30 13.96 -14.15
CA TYR A 300 -14.41 13.42 -13.13
C TYR A 300 -15.08 12.42 -12.18
N THR A 301 -16.10 11.69 -12.66
CA THR A 301 -16.82 10.68 -11.87
C THR A 301 -15.87 9.57 -11.45
N GLN A 302 -15.87 9.24 -10.15
CA GLN A 302 -15.01 8.21 -9.58
C GLN A 302 -15.72 6.85 -9.63
N THR A 303 -15.37 6.05 -10.63
CA THR A 303 -15.80 4.67 -10.78
C THR A 303 -14.60 3.76 -10.55
N ILE A 304 -14.79 2.68 -9.78
CA ILE A 304 -13.74 1.72 -9.44
C ILE A 304 -14.05 0.41 -10.13
N ILE A 305 -13.04 -0.22 -10.74
CA ILE A 305 -13.12 -1.54 -11.37
C ILE A 305 -12.39 -2.58 -10.52
N PHE A 306 -12.95 -3.78 -10.47
CA PHE A 306 -12.37 -4.98 -9.87
C PHE A 306 -12.47 -6.13 -10.87
N CYS A 307 -11.37 -6.84 -11.11
CA CYS A 307 -11.28 -7.94 -12.06
C CYS A 307 -10.42 -9.07 -11.50
N GLY A 308 -10.74 -10.34 -11.78
CA GLY A 308 -9.97 -11.47 -11.23
C GLY A 308 -10.30 -11.86 -9.78
N GLY A 309 -9.36 -12.48 -9.07
CA GLY A 309 -9.60 -12.95 -7.70
C GLY A 309 -10.21 -14.35 -7.64
N SER A 310 -10.91 -14.69 -6.56
CA SER A 310 -11.38 -16.06 -6.32
C SER A 310 -12.68 -16.08 -5.52
N ASP A 311 -13.57 -17.01 -5.88
CA ASP A 311 -14.85 -17.29 -5.25
C ASP A 311 -14.81 -18.56 -4.37
N MET A 312 -13.60 -18.94 -3.90
CA MET A 312 -13.44 -20.09 -3.01
C MET A 312 -14.40 -20.02 -1.82
N PRO A 313 -15.02 -21.16 -1.43
CA PRO A 313 -15.90 -21.21 -0.28
C PRO A 313 -15.15 -20.85 1.00
N ASP A 314 -15.87 -20.37 2.02
CA ASP A 314 -15.24 -19.77 3.21
C ASP A 314 -14.28 -20.74 3.94
N GLU A 315 -14.61 -22.03 3.95
CA GLU A 315 -13.79 -23.11 4.53
C GLU A 315 -12.45 -23.30 3.81
N ALA A 316 -12.42 -23.09 2.49
CA ALA A 316 -11.26 -23.38 1.65
C ALA A 316 -10.10 -22.42 1.90
N TRP A 317 -10.39 -21.20 2.35
CA TRP A 317 -9.36 -20.22 2.75
C TRP A 317 -8.52 -20.71 3.94
N GLY A 318 -9.00 -21.69 4.71
CA GLY A 318 -8.22 -22.32 5.77
C GLY A 318 -7.97 -21.39 6.95
N ASP A 319 -6.70 -21.27 7.35
CA ASP A 319 -6.29 -20.61 8.58
C ASP A 319 -5.04 -19.75 8.39
N TYR A 320 -4.53 -19.26 9.51
CA TYR A 320 -3.34 -18.43 9.57
C TYR A 320 -2.09 -19.06 8.95
N SER A 321 -1.97 -20.38 8.94
CA SER A 321 -0.79 -21.09 8.45
C SER A 321 -0.90 -21.47 6.98
N SER A 322 -2.08 -21.91 6.53
CA SER A 322 -2.25 -22.42 5.17
C SER A 322 -3.71 -22.50 4.73
N PRO A 323 -3.96 -22.53 3.40
CA PRO A 323 -5.29 -22.85 2.90
C PRO A 323 -5.68 -24.30 3.23
N ALA A 324 -6.99 -24.55 3.39
CA ALA A 324 -7.51 -25.88 3.65
C ALA A 324 -7.46 -26.79 2.40
N ILE A 325 -7.33 -26.20 1.21
CA ILE A 325 -7.27 -26.91 -0.07
C ILE A 325 -6.00 -26.58 -0.83
N ASN A 326 -5.72 -27.38 -1.85
CA ASN A 326 -4.76 -27.06 -2.90
C ASN A 326 -5.28 -25.90 -3.75
N THR A 327 -4.98 -24.66 -3.34
CA THR A 327 -5.41 -23.45 -4.06
C THR A 327 -4.92 -23.45 -5.50
N PHE A 328 -3.73 -23.98 -5.77
CA PHE A 328 -3.14 -24.08 -7.10
C PHE A 328 -3.94 -24.97 -8.08
N ASP A 329 -4.95 -25.71 -7.62
CA ASP A 329 -5.90 -26.46 -8.47
C ASP A 329 -7.23 -25.71 -8.69
N TYR A 330 -7.47 -24.63 -7.94
CA TYR A 330 -8.71 -23.85 -7.98
C TYR A 330 -8.60 -22.69 -8.99
N PRO A 331 -9.52 -22.56 -9.95
CA PRO A 331 -9.44 -21.51 -10.98
C PRO A 331 -9.69 -20.11 -10.41
N ALA A 332 -8.94 -19.13 -10.88
CA ALA A 332 -9.20 -17.72 -10.61
C ALA A 332 -10.38 -17.23 -11.47
N SER A 333 -11.13 -16.27 -10.93
CA SER A 333 -12.30 -15.69 -11.60
C SER A 333 -11.90 -14.85 -12.81
N LYS A 334 -12.78 -14.78 -13.82
CA LYS A 334 -12.71 -13.82 -14.93
C LYS A 334 -13.57 -12.57 -14.68
N ASP A 335 -14.42 -12.64 -13.66
CA ASP A 335 -15.47 -11.68 -13.38
C ASP A 335 -14.90 -10.26 -13.19
N CYS A 336 -15.53 -9.28 -13.82
CA CYS A 336 -15.23 -7.87 -13.63
C CYS A 336 -16.47 -7.10 -13.15
N GLN A 337 -16.30 -6.29 -12.11
CA GLN A 337 -17.35 -5.47 -11.51
C GLN A 337 -16.92 -4.01 -11.45
N ARG A 338 -17.85 -3.09 -11.69
CA ARG A 338 -17.67 -1.66 -11.46
C ARG A 338 -18.60 -1.16 -10.38
N ILE A 339 -18.17 -0.14 -9.63
CA ILE A 339 -19.05 0.62 -8.75
C ILE A 339 -18.69 2.09 -8.82
N THR A 340 -19.72 2.94 -8.84
CA THR A 340 -19.58 4.38 -8.63
C THR A 340 -20.07 4.69 -7.21
N PRO A 341 -19.17 4.92 -6.24
CA PRO A 341 -19.57 5.04 -4.83
C PRO A 341 -20.39 6.29 -4.51
N GLU A 342 -20.24 7.34 -5.32
CA GLU A 342 -20.96 8.61 -5.18
C GLU A 342 -21.60 9.01 -6.52
N PRO A 343 -22.71 8.39 -6.94
CA PRO A 343 -23.38 8.72 -8.20
C PRO A 343 -23.83 10.18 -8.22
N ALA A 344 -23.49 10.91 -9.29
CA ALA A 344 -23.77 12.34 -9.41
C ALA A 344 -25.27 12.67 -9.51
N ASP A 345 -26.10 11.70 -9.88
CA ASP A 345 -27.56 11.82 -9.96
C ASP A 345 -28.26 11.55 -8.61
N GLY A 346 -27.51 11.20 -7.57
CA GLY A 346 -28.03 10.89 -6.23
C GLY A 346 -28.67 9.51 -6.11
N SER A 347 -28.51 8.64 -7.11
CA SER A 347 -28.94 7.23 -7.02
C SER A 347 -28.12 6.46 -5.99
N SER A 348 -28.67 5.34 -5.50
CA SER A 348 -27.93 4.44 -4.61
C SER A 348 -26.78 3.76 -5.37
N PRO A 349 -25.57 3.68 -4.80
CA PRO A 349 -24.46 2.97 -5.42
C PRO A 349 -24.79 1.49 -5.63
N VAL A 350 -24.49 0.97 -6.82
CA VAL A 350 -24.67 -0.44 -7.18
C VAL A 350 -23.42 -0.96 -7.88
N TYR A 351 -23.13 -2.25 -7.72
CA TYR A 351 -22.17 -2.93 -8.58
C TYR A 351 -22.81 -3.25 -9.93
N GLU A 352 -22.08 -2.97 -10.99
CA GLU A 352 -22.45 -3.25 -12.37
C GLU A 352 -21.46 -4.26 -12.96
N GLN A 353 -22.00 -5.32 -13.57
CA GLN A 353 -21.21 -6.30 -14.33
C GLN A 353 -20.51 -5.61 -15.51
N ASP A 354 -19.20 -5.80 -15.63
CA ASP A 354 -18.41 -5.40 -16.78
C ASP A 354 -18.08 -6.60 -17.68
N ASP A 355 -17.34 -6.38 -18.76
CA ASP A 355 -16.79 -7.44 -19.59
C ASP A 355 -15.82 -8.31 -18.78
N ASP A 356 -16.03 -9.62 -18.82
CA ASP A 356 -15.11 -10.60 -18.27
C ASP A 356 -13.71 -10.42 -18.87
N MET A 357 -12.69 -10.67 -18.04
CA MET A 357 -11.31 -10.77 -18.49
C MET A 357 -11.14 -11.87 -19.56
N LEU A 358 -10.14 -11.72 -20.42
CA LEU A 358 -9.77 -12.76 -21.40
C LEU A 358 -9.44 -14.10 -20.70
N ASP A 359 -8.70 -14.01 -19.59
CA ASP A 359 -8.26 -15.14 -18.76
C ASP A 359 -8.62 -14.90 -17.29
N GLY A 360 -8.85 -16.00 -16.55
CA GLY A 360 -9.00 -15.91 -15.10
C GLY A 360 -7.68 -15.48 -14.50
N ARG A 361 -7.68 -14.62 -13.47
CA ARG A 361 -6.43 -14.08 -12.94
C ARG A 361 -6.49 -13.75 -11.46
N SER A 362 -5.63 -14.40 -10.67
CA SER A 362 -5.23 -13.94 -9.33
C SER A 362 -3.89 -13.19 -9.43
N MET A 363 -3.68 -12.18 -8.59
CA MET A 363 -2.50 -11.29 -8.60
C MET A 363 -2.34 -10.51 -9.91
N GLY A 364 -3.43 -10.30 -10.65
CA GLY A 364 -3.43 -9.39 -11.79
C GLY A 364 -3.29 -7.96 -11.29
N GLN A 365 -2.53 -7.14 -12.02
CA GLN A 365 -2.27 -5.76 -11.62
C GLN A 365 -2.65 -4.77 -12.70
N PHE A 366 -3.52 -3.80 -12.37
CA PHE A 366 -3.88 -2.69 -13.26
C PHE A 366 -2.86 -1.55 -13.21
N ILE A 367 -2.37 -1.15 -14.38
CA ILE A 367 -1.54 0.03 -14.59
C ILE A 367 -2.27 1.02 -15.51
N ALA A 368 -2.55 2.21 -15.02
CA ALA A 368 -3.15 3.26 -15.85
C ALA A 368 -2.14 3.77 -16.88
N LEU A 369 -2.56 3.85 -18.16
CA LEU A 369 -1.73 4.33 -19.26
C LEU A 369 -2.13 5.76 -19.68
N PRO A 370 -1.18 6.59 -20.15
CA PRO A 370 -1.42 7.98 -20.56
C PRO A 370 -2.20 8.13 -21.88
N ASP A 371 -2.91 7.10 -22.34
CA ASP A 371 -3.93 7.17 -23.39
C ASP A 371 -5.36 6.96 -22.85
N GLY A 372 -5.50 6.77 -21.53
CA GLY A 372 -6.77 6.53 -20.86
C GLY A 372 -7.18 5.05 -20.82
N THR A 373 -6.34 4.14 -21.30
CA THR A 373 -6.53 2.69 -21.13
C THR A 373 -5.85 2.18 -19.86
N LEU A 374 -6.16 0.94 -19.45
CA LEU A 374 -5.51 0.27 -18.34
C LEU A 374 -4.84 -1.00 -18.85
N LEU A 375 -3.58 -1.22 -18.49
CA LEU A 375 -2.86 -2.47 -18.73
C LEU A 375 -3.07 -3.43 -17.56
N VAL A 376 -3.27 -4.72 -17.83
CA VAL A 376 -3.19 -5.80 -16.85
C VAL A 376 -2.01 -6.71 -17.17
N VAL A 377 -1.17 -6.94 -16.16
CA VAL A 377 -0.02 -7.84 -16.18
C VAL A 377 0.00 -8.68 -14.89
N ASN A 378 0.95 -9.62 -14.80
CA ASN A 378 1.22 -10.48 -13.66
C ASN A 378 0.07 -11.44 -13.30
N GLY A 379 0.34 -12.40 -12.43
CA GLY A 379 -0.65 -13.34 -11.92
C GLY A 379 -0.71 -14.68 -12.63
N GLY A 380 -1.56 -15.56 -12.08
CA GLY A 380 -1.81 -16.91 -12.57
C GLY A 380 -3.30 -17.20 -12.71
N ALA A 381 -3.62 -18.16 -13.57
CA ALA A 381 -4.99 -18.57 -13.85
C ALA A 381 -5.61 -19.40 -12.73
N ASN A 382 -4.78 -20.00 -11.86
CA ASN A 382 -5.23 -20.81 -10.73
C ASN A 382 -4.56 -20.41 -9.42
N GLY A 383 -5.32 -20.49 -8.32
CA GLY A 383 -4.85 -20.28 -6.96
C GLY A 383 -4.81 -18.83 -6.49
N THR A 384 -3.99 -18.59 -5.47
CA THR A 384 -4.00 -17.37 -4.68
C THR A 384 -2.59 -16.81 -4.51
N ALA A 385 -2.51 -15.55 -4.10
CA ALA A 385 -1.29 -14.96 -3.57
C ALA A 385 -0.84 -15.69 -2.29
N GLY A 386 0.47 -15.73 -2.07
CA GLY A 386 1.08 -16.37 -0.92
C GLY A 386 1.97 -17.55 -1.31
N TYR A 387 2.64 -18.09 -0.30
CA TYR A 387 3.42 -19.31 -0.39
C TYR A 387 3.16 -20.17 0.85
N SER A 388 3.35 -21.48 0.72
CA SER A 388 3.33 -22.42 1.85
C SER A 388 4.07 -23.72 1.49
N GLN A 389 4.52 -24.44 2.50
CA GLN A 389 5.14 -25.77 2.35
C GLN A 389 4.12 -26.92 2.49
N SER A 390 2.86 -26.59 2.79
CA SER A 390 1.76 -27.55 2.91
C SER A 390 0.40 -26.87 2.72
N THR A 391 -0.63 -27.66 2.48
CA THR A 391 -2.04 -27.25 2.55
C THR A 391 -2.81 -28.26 3.39
N GLY A 392 -4.08 -27.99 3.67
CA GLY A 392 -4.98 -28.98 4.30
C GLY A 392 -5.15 -30.28 3.49
N GLN A 393 -4.80 -30.29 2.20
CA GLN A 393 -4.87 -31.48 1.33
C GLN A 393 -3.50 -32.10 1.02
N THR A 394 -2.42 -31.33 1.17
CA THR A 394 -1.04 -31.74 0.88
C THR A 394 -0.17 -31.47 2.10
N SER A 395 0.08 -32.49 2.92
CA SER A 395 0.73 -32.33 4.23
C SER A 395 2.26 -32.31 4.20
N SER A 396 2.88 -32.63 3.06
CA SER A 396 4.34 -32.67 2.91
C SER A 396 4.79 -31.79 1.76
N PHE A 397 5.87 -31.04 1.99
CA PHE A 397 6.49 -30.19 0.96
C PHE A 397 6.93 -30.99 -0.28
N ALA A 398 7.35 -32.26 -0.10
CA ALA A 398 7.78 -33.10 -1.21
C ALA A 398 6.65 -33.40 -2.21
N ASP A 399 5.40 -33.28 -1.78
CA ASP A 399 4.21 -33.52 -2.59
C ASP A 399 3.63 -32.21 -3.19
N MET A 400 4.21 -31.05 -2.86
CA MET A 400 3.80 -29.76 -3.44
C MET A 400 4.31 -29.64 -4.88
N PRO A 401 3.42 -29.65 -5.91
CA PRO A 401 3.83 -29.75 -7.31
C PRO A 401 4.49 -28.47 -7.85
N TRP A 402 4.24 -27.33 -7.20
CA TRP A 402 4.67 -26.01 -7.66
C TRP A 402 5.71 -25.36 -6.73
N GLY A 403 6.46 -26.17 -5.98
CA GLY A 403 7.28 -25.68 -4.88
C GLY A 403 6.41 -25.05 -3.80
N GLU A 404 6.81 -23.90 -3.28
CA GLU A 404 6.06 -23.23 -2.21
C GLU A 404 4.90 -22.37 -2.73
N SER A 405 4.74 -22.23 -4.04
CA SER A 405 3.70 -21.37 -4.63
C SER A 405 2.28 -21.90 -4.35
N LEU A 406 1.40 -21.03 -3.86
CA LEU A 406 -0.05 -21.29 -3.74
C LEU A 406 -0.82 -20.98 -5.04
N CYS A 407 -0.10 -20.63 -6.10
CA CYS A 407 -0.62 -20.32 -7.43
C CYS A 407 0.06 -21.17 -8.50
N SER A 408 -0.69 -21.48 -9.56
CA SER A 408 -0.18 -22.16 -10.76
C SER A 408 -0.70 -21.50 -12.04
N ASP A 409 -0.25 -22.02 -13.18
CA ASP A 409 -0.59 -21.54 -14.53
C ASP A 409 -0.39 -20.02 -14.73
N PRO A 410 0.87 -19.52 -14.73
CA PRO A 410 1.16 -18.11 -14.91
C PRO A 410 0.58 -17.56 -16.23
N VAL A 411 -0.10 -16.42 -16.16
CA VAL A 411 -0.68 -15.80 -17.36
C VAL A 411 0.33 -14.82 -17.97
N TYR A 412 1.08 -15.31 -18.96
CA TYR A 412 2.21 -14.60 -19.57
C TYR A 412 1.82 -13.42 -20.46
N THR A 413 0.63 -13.47 -21.09
CA THR A 413 0.20 -12.43 -22.03
C THR A 413 -0.45 -11.27 -21.27
N PRO A 414 0.03 -10.02 -21.46
CA PRO A 414 -0.66 -8.84 -20.97
C PRO A 414 -1.99 -8.63 -21.68
N ALA A 415 -2.90 -7.87 -21.07
CA ALA A 415 -4.14 -7.42 -21.72
C ALA A 415 -4.34 -5.93 -21.48
N ILE A 416 -4.91 -5.23 -22.47
CA ILE A 416 -5.33 -3.84 -22.33
C ILE A 416 -6.85 -3.79 -22.20
N TYR A 417 -7.28 -3.00 -21.23
CA TYR A 417 -8.65 -2.67 -20.97
C TYR A 417 -8.94 -1.21 -21.37
N ASN A 418 -9.93 -1.01 -22.24
CA ASN A 418 -10.40 0.30 -22.64
C ASN A 418 -11.79 0.59 -22.02
N PRO A 419 -11.88 1.45 -20.99
CA PRO A 419 -13.15 1.73 -20.32
C PRO A 419 -14.20 2.40 -21.22
N ASN A 420 -13.76 3.03 -22.31
CA ASN A 420 -14.61 3.76 -23.26
C ASN A 420 -15.03 2.91 -24.46
N ALA A 421 -14.50 1.68 -24.60
CA ALA A 421 -14.97 0.77 -25.63
C ALA A 421 -16.40 0.28 -25.32
N PRO A 422 -17.19 -0.05 -26.35
CA PRO A 422 -18.49 -0.69 -26.17
C PRO A 422 -18.38 -1.95 -25.31
N GLN A 423 -19.41 -2.22 -24.51
CA GLN A 423 -19.53 -3.48 -23.77
C GLN A 423 -19.42 -4.67 -24.74
N GLY A 424 -18.70 -5.72 -24.33
CA GLY A 424 -18.30 -6.88 -25.11
C GLY A 424 -16.99 -6.68 -25.91
N SER A 425 -16.32 -5.54 -25.79
CA SER A 425 -15.10 -5.22 -26.55
C SER A 425 -14.06 -4.43 -25.76
N ARG A 426 -14.16 -4.39 -24.43
CA ARG A 426 -13.28 -3.59 -23.58
C ARG A 426 -11.91 -4.21 -23.38
N TRP A 427 -11.76 -5.51 -23.54
CA TRP A 427 -10.50 -6.23 -23.39
C TRP A 427 -9.86 -6.60 -24.74
N SER A 428 -8.54 -6.47 -24.82
CA SER A 428 -7.75 -6.97 -25.97
C SER A 428 -6.31 -7.27 -25.57
N ASP A 429 -5.78 -8.39 -26.06
CA ASP A 429 -4.37 -8.78 -26.05
C ASP A 429 -3.74 -8.70 -27.46
N THR A 430 -4.48 -8.16 -28.42
CA THR A 430 -4.07 -8.19 -29.84
C THR A 430 -2.80 -7.39 -30.05
N GLY A 431 -1.77 -8.05 -30.59
CA GLY A 431 -0.47 -7.45 -30.84
C GLY A 431 0.41 -7.29 -29.60
N LEU A 432 0.02 -7.87 -28.47
CA LEU A 432 0.82 -7.87 -27.23
C LEU A 432 1.65 -9.15 -27.14
N GLN A 433 2.91 -9.01 -26.77
CA GLN A 433 3.84 -10.13 -26.61
C GLN A 433 3.75 -10.70 -25.20
N ALA A 434 3.74 -12.03 -25.10
CA ALA A 434 3.84 -12.74 -23.84
C ALA A 434 5.22 -12.57 -23.18
N SER A 435 5.24 -12.42 -21.85
CA SER A 435 6.46 -12.55 -21.05
C SER A 435 7.03 -13.96 -21.16
N THR A 436 8.32 -14.10 -20.86
CA THR A 436 8.98 -15.41 -20.67
C THR A 436 9.22 -15.74 -19.20
N ILE A 437 8.82 -14.85 -18.29
CA ILE A 437 9.06 -14.94 -16.85
C ILE A 437 7.70 -15.08 -16.14
N PRO A 438 7.51 -16.12 -15.31
CA PRO A 438 6.29 -16.23 -14.50
C PRO A 438 6.29 -15.15 -13.43
N ARG A 439 5.38 -14.18 -13.54
CA ARG A 439 5.21 -13.08 -12.59
C ARG A 439 4.06 -13.40 -11.63
N LEU A 440 4.31 -14.24 -10.63
CA LEU A 440 3.32 -14.67 -9.65
C LEU A 440 3.40 -13.78 -8.40
N TYR A 441 3.25 -14.39 -7.22
CA TYR A 441 3.37 -13.71 -5.94
C TYR A 441 4.70 -12.94 -5.82
N HIS A 442 4.63 -11.77 -5.18
CA HIS A 442 5.72 -10.78 -5.10
C HIS A 442 6.27 -10.29 -6.45
N SER A 443 5.45 -10.27 -7.49
CA SER A 443 5.71 -9.46 -8.68
C SER A 443 5.04 -8.10 -8.58
N SER A 444 5.65 -7.10 -9.22
CA SER A 444 5.15 -5.73 -9.25
C SER A 444 5.31 -5.15 -10.66
N ALA A 445 4.45 -4.18 -10.99
CA ALA A 445 4.52 -3.41 -12.21
C ALA A 445 4.23 -1.92 -11.95
N ILE A 446 4.86 -1.02 -12.71
CA ILE A 446 4.68 0.42 -12.55
C ILE A 446 4.91 1.20 -13.86
N LEU A 447 4.09 2.22 -14.11
CA LEU A 447 4.26 3.13 -15.25
C LEU A 447 5.51 3.99 -15.09
N LEU A 448 6.34 4.08 -16.13
CA LEU A 448 7.55 4.88 -16.15
C LEU A 448 7.32 6.30 -16.72
N PRO A 449 8.24 7.25 -16.45
CA PRO A 449 8.20 8.60 -17.00
C PRO A 449 8.20 8.64 -18.53
N ASP A 450 8.77 7.66 -19.21
CA ASP A 450 8.74 7.55 -20.66
C ASP A 450 7.46 6.90 -21.20
N ALA A 451 6.46 6.63 -20.35
CA ALA A 451 5.21 5.93 -20.65
C ALA A 451 5.36 4.44 -20.97
N SER A 452 6.52 3.81 -20.79
CA SER A 452 6.62 2.35 -20.76
C SER A 452 6.21 1.81 -19.38
N VAL A 453 6.10 0.49 -19.21
CA VAL A 453 5.77 -0.14 -17.92
C VAL A 453 6.90 -1.06 -17.49
N LEU A 454 7.50 -0.80 -16.32
CA LEU A 454 8.47 -1.70 -15.69
C LEU A 454 7.71 -2.82 -15.00
N ILE A 455 8.16 -4.05 -15.20
CA ILE A 455 7.63 -5.28 -14.57
C ILE A 455 8.82 -6.01 -13.95
N ALA A 456 8.76 -6.30 -12.66
CA ALA A 456 9.87 -6.91 -11.95
C ALA A 456 9.39 -7.84 -10.81
N GLY A 457 10.35 -8.55 -10.23
CA GLY A 457 10.10 -9.55 -9.19
C GLY A 457 9.48 -10.83 -9.73
N SER A 458 9.65 -11.87 -8.96
CA SER A 458 8.58 -12.72 -8.43
C SER A 458 9.29 -13.57 -7.39
N ASN A 459 8.69 -13.74 -6.22
CA ASN A 459 9.27 -14.56 -5.17
C ASN A 459 8.17 -15.30 -4.40
N PRO A 460 7.59 -16.37 -4.97
CA PRO A 460 6.60 -17.19 -4.28
C PRO A 460 7.25 -18.20 -3.32
N ASN A 461 8.33 -17.81 -2.63
CA ASN A 461 9.11 -18.68 -1.75
C ASN A 461 9.36 -17.98 -0.40
N ILE A 462 9.62 -18.75 0.65
CA ILE A 462 9.89 -18.29 2.02
C ILE A 462 11.22 -17.54 2.14
N ASP A 463 12.22 -17.98 1.39
CA ASP A 463 13.57 -17.39 1.25
C ASP A 463 14.01 -17.57 -0.22
N VAL A 464 15.16 -17.01 -0.59
CA VAL A 464 15.68 -17.03 -1.96
C VAL A 464 15.82 -18.45 -2.47
N ASN A 465 15.09 -18.77 -3.54
CA ASN A 465 15.19 -20.05 -4.22
C ASN A 465 15.26 -19.86 -5.74
N LEU A 466 16.45 -20.00 -6.29
CA LEU A 466 16.71 -19.82 -7.74
C LEU A 466 16.53 -21.10 -8.56
N SER A 467 16.20 -22.22 -7.91
CA SER A 467 16.23 -23.57 -8.52
C SER A 467 14.88 -24.27 -8.59
N THR A 468 13.87 -23.72 -7.89
CA THR A 468 12.50 -24.23 -7.94
C THR A 468 11.80 -23.90 -9.27
N ILE A 469 10.61 -24.46 -9.48
CA ILE A 469 9.81 -24.27 -10.69
C ILE A 469 9.36 -22.82 -10.90
N PHE A 470 9.04 -22.10 -9.82
CA PHE A 470 8.78 -20.67 -9.82
C PHE A 470 9.83 -19.96 -8.96
N PRO A 471 11.02 -19.69 -9.54
CA PRO A 471 12.16 -19.21 -8.77
C PRO A 471 12.00 -17.75 -8.37
N THR A 472 12.68 -17.37 -7.28
CA THR A 472 12.99 -15.97 -6.98
C THR A 472 13.68 -15.36 -8.20
N THR A 473 13.22 -14.20 -8.69
CA THR A 473 13.81 -13.54 -9.85
C THR A 473 14.03 -12.05 -9.64
N TYR A 474 15.25 -11.61 -9.92
CA TYR A 474 15.67 -10.21 -9.92
C TYR A 474 15.61 -9.59 -11.33
N LYS A 475 15.16 -10.36 -12.33
CA LYS A 475 15.09 -9.86 -13.72
C LYS A 475 13.97 -8.84 -13.85
N ALA A 476 14.30 -7.65 -14.36
CA ALA A 476 13.34 -6.66 -14.80
C ALA A 476 12.95 -6.91 -16.27
N GLU A 477 11.72 -6.56 -16.61
CA GLU A 477 11.21 -6.45 -17.97
C GLU A 477 10.57 -5.07 -18.16
N ILE A 478 10.60 -4.55 -19.39
CA ILE A 478 9.83 -3.37 -19.79
C ILE A 478 8.83 -3.81 -20.84
N PHE A 479 7.56 -3.51 -20.59
CA PHE A 479 6.51 -3.56 -21.59
C PHE A 479 6.40 -2.20 -22.29
N TYR A 480 6.41 -2.21 -23.62
CA TYR A 480 6.18 -1.03 -24.45
C TYR A 480 4.77 -1.06 -25.02
N PRO A 481 3.83 -0.24 -24.51
CA PRO A 481 2.46 -0.24 -25.00
C PRO A 481 2.33 0.09 -26.50
N PRO A 482 1.17 -0.20 -27.13
CA PRO A 482 0.97 -0.03 -28.58
C PRO A 482 1.34 1.34 -29.15
N TYR A 483 1.26 2.41 -28.36
CA TYR A 483 1.63 3.76 -28.78
C TYR A 483 3.13 4.00 -29.01
N PHE A 484 4.02 3.06 -28.67
CA PHE A 484 5.47 3.16 -28.95
C PHE A 484 5.84 2.98 -30.42
N ASN A 485 4.88 2.64 -31.30
CA ASN A 485 5.14 2.53 -32.73
C ASN A 485 5.21 3.91 -33.42
N SER A 486 4.81 4.99 -32.76
CA SER A 486 4.51 6.28 -33.40
C SER A 486 5.44 7.42 -32.97
N THR A 487 5.47 8.49 -33.78
CA THR A 487 6.17 9.73 -33.40
C THR A 487 5.55 10.29 -32.13
N ARG A 488 6.37 10.44 -31.09
CA ARG A 488 5.92 10.91 -29.78
C ARG A 488 5.90 12.44 -29.70
N PRO A 489 4.88 13.05 -29.08
CA PRO A 489 4.83 14.49 -28.89
C PRO A 489 5.97 15.02 -28.00
N ILE A 490 6.46 16.22 -28.33
CA ILE A 490 7.52 16.90 -27.58
C ILE A 490 6.99 18.27 -27.11
N PRO A 491 6.07 18.29 -26.13
CA PRO A 491 5.48 19.52 -25.64
C PRO A 491 6.51 20.38 -24.91
N SER A 492 6.26 21.69 -24.88
CA SER A 492 7.02 22.67 -24.08
C SER A 492 6.08 23.57 -23.29
N GLY A 493 6.56 24.13 -22.18
CA GLY A 493 5.73 24.93 -21.26
C GLY A 493 4.87 24.10 -20.31
N VAL A 494 5.12 22.79 -20.19
CA VAL A 494 4.47 21.95 -19.18
C VAL A 494 4.97 22.38 -17.78
N PRO A 495 4.07 22.75 -16.85
CA PRO A 495 4.48 23.24 -15.54
C PRO A 495 4.99 22.10 -14.65
N SER A 496 5.90 22.42 -13.73
CA SER A 496 6.38 21.49 -12.70
C SER A 496 5.58 21.57 -11.39
N ASN A 497 4.56 22.44 -11.33
CA ASN A 497 3.69 22.59 -10.18
C ASN A 497 2.26 22.91 -10.66
N LEU A 498 1.26 22.29 -10.02
CA LEU A 498 -0.15 22.55 -10.29
C LEU A 498 -0.90 22.89 -9.00
N THR A 499 -1.85 23.81 -9.10
CA THR A 499 -2.75 24.20 -7.99
C THR A 499 -4.12 23.56 -8.15
N TYR A 500 -5.02 23.74 -7.17
CA TYR A 500 -6.41 23.31 -7.30
C TYR A 500 -7.27 24.48 -7.77
N GLY A 501 -7.63 24.47 -9.05
CA GLY A 501 -8.25 25.60 -9.75
C GLY A 501 -7.30 26.79 -9.91
N GLY A 502 -7.83 27.93 -10.36
CA GLY A 502 -7.07 29.13 -10.71
C GLY A 502 -6.94 29.36 -12.22
N ASN A 503 -5.92 30.14 -12.60
CA ASN A 503 -5.64 30.50 -13.99
C ASN A 503 -5.23 29.29 -14.81
N TYR A 504 -5.66 29.24 -16.08
CA TYR A 504 -5.12 28.27 -17.03
C TYR A 504 -3.66 28.59 -17.36
N PHE A 505 -2.96 27.61 -17.93
CA PHE A 505 -1.62 27.78 -18.48
C PHE A 505 -1.59 27.27 -19.93
N ASN A 506 -0.54 27.65 -20.67
CA ASN A 506 -0.39 27.27 -22.07
C ASN A 506 0.71 26.23 -22.23
N ILE A 507 0.43 25.18 -23.02
CA ILE A 507 1.43 24.22 -23.49
C ILE A 507 1.57 24.39 -25.00
N SER A 508 2.80 24.45 -25.51
CA SER A 508 3.07 24.44 -26.94
C SER A 508 3.44 23.03 -27.41
N VAL A 509 2.78 22.55 -28.45
CA VAL A 509 3.07 21.27 -29.13
C VAL A 509 3.56 21.60 -30.55
N PRO A 510 4.84 21.35 -30.88
CA PRO A 510 5.37 21.68 -32.19
C PRO A 510 4.76 20.81 -33.29
N ALA A 511 4.68 21.31 -34.52
CA ALA A 511 4.13 20.58 -35.67
C ALA A 511 4.82 19.23 -35.93
N SER A 512 6.08 19.07 -35.51
CA SER A 512 6.84 17.82 -35.62
C SER A 512 6.36 16.72 -34.65
N SER A 513 5.44 17.03 -33.74
CA SER A 513 4.90 16.09 -32.74
C SER A 513 3.83 15.16 -33.29
N TYR A 514 3.32 15.41 -34.49
CA TYR A 514 2.23 14.64 -35.09
C TYR A 514 2.23 14.79 -36.62
N SER A 515 1.45 13.96 -37.29
CA SER A 515 1.23 14.01 -38.73
C SER A 515 -0.24 14.26 -39.08
N GLY A 516 -0.48 14.82 -40.26
CA GLY A 516 -1.83 15.09 -40.79
C GLY A 516 -2.46 16.38 -40.26
N SER A 517 -3.79 16.46 -40.28
CA SER A 517 -4.57 17.65 -39.88
C SER A 517 -4.21 18.14 -38.47
N ALA A 518 -3.85 19.42 -38.35
CA ALA A 518 -3.58 20.08 -37.08
C ALA A 518 -4.83 20.22 -36.21
N ASN A 519 -5.98 20.50 -36.85
CA ASN A 519 -7.26 20.56 -36.16
C ASN A 519 -7.61 19.21 -35.50
N ASP A 520 -7.39 18.10 -36.19
CA ASP A 520 -7.71 16.76 -35.67
C ASP A 520 -6.73 16.34 -34.58
N ALA A 521 -5.46 16.76 -34.67
CA ALA A 521 -4.48 16.55 -33.61
C ALA A 521 -4.87 17.33 -32.35
N ALA A 522 -5.18 18.62 -32.50
CA ALA A 522 -5.56 19.48 -31.39
C ALA A 522 -6.86 19.02 -30.71
N ALA A 523 -7.87 18.63 -31.49
CA ALA A 523 -9.14 18.13 -30.97
C ALA A 523 -9.01 16.79 -30.22
N ASN A 524 -8.00 15.98 -30.56
CA ASN A 524 -7.71 14.69 -29.92
C ASN A 524 -6.45 14.77 -29.06
N THR A 525 -6.19 15.92 -28.44
CA THR A 525 -5.12 16.08 -27.46
C THR A 525 -5.68 16.06 -26.04
N THR A 526 -5.04 15.26 -25.17
CA THR A 526 -5.39 15.17 -23.75
C THR A 526 -4.14 15.44 -22.91
N VAL A 527 -4.30 16.23 -21.85
CA VAL A 527 -3.23 16.49 -20.88
C VAL A 527 -3.54 15.68 -19.62
N TRP A 528 -2.77 14.62 -19.38
CA TRP A 528 -2.95 13.72 -18.26
C TRP A 528 -2.04 14.11 -17.10
N VAL A 529 -2.59 14.18 -15.89
CA VAL A 529 -1.87 14.18 -14.62
C VAL A 529 -2.02 12.78 -14.04
N MET A 530 -0.92 12.05 -13.95
CA MET A 530 -0.93 10.66 -13.48
C MET A 530 -0.03 10.49 -12.28
N ARG A 531 -0.56 9.83 -11.26
CA ARG A 531 0.23 9.32 -10.15
C ARG A 531 0.39 7.83 -10.32
N GLN A 532 1.64 7.38 -10.31
CA GLN A 532 2.01 5.99 -10.48
C GLN A 532 1.60 5.15 -9.27
N GLY A 533 1.73 5.68 -8.04
CA GLY A 533 1.39 4.99 -6.80
C GLY A 533 2.55 4.19 -6.19
N PHE A 534 2.23 3.35 -5.21
CA PHE A 534 3.12 2.36 -4.60
C PHE A 534 2.60 0.96 -4.91
N THR A 535 3.35 0.19 -5.69
CA THR A 535 2.93 -1.14 -6.14
C THR A 535 3.45 -2.23 -5.23
N THR A 536 2.57 -3.18 -4.91
CA THR A 536 2.92 -4.46 -4.26
C THR A 536 1.73 -5.42 -4.33
N HIS A 537 1.95 -6.73 -4.23
CA HIS A 537 0.90 -7.74 -4.01
C HIS A 537 -0.34 -7.65 -4.93
N GLY A 538 -0.12 -7.33 -6.22
CA GLY A 538 -1.21 -7.23 -7.22
C GLY A 538 -1.99 -5.91 -7.20
N MET A 539 -1.57 -4.91 -6.43
CA MET A 539 -2.24 -3.60 -6.35
C MET A 539 -1.27 -2.43 -6.44
N ASN A 540 -1.85 -1.23 -6.54
CA ASN A 540 -1.11 0.02 -6.67
C ASN A 540 -1.76 1.14 -5.85
N MET A 541 -1.26 1.35 -4.63
CA MET A 541 -1.83 2.28 -3.67
C MET A 541 -1.63 3.73 -4.15
N GLY A 542 -2.70 4.51 -4.16
CA GLY A 542 -2.68 5.92 -4.59
C GLY A 542 -2.55 6.17 -6.10
N GLN A 543 -2.54 5.12 -6.94
CA GLN A 543 -2.52 5.28 -8.41
C GLN A 543 -3.77 6.03 -8.88
N ARG A 544 -3.58 7.11 -9.65
CA ARG A 544 -4.69 7.92 -10.22
C ARG A 544 -4.32 8.49 -11.57
N ALA A 545 -5.31 8.55 -12.47
CA ALA A 545 -5.21 9.18 -13.78
C ALA A 545 -6.28 10.26 -13.92
N LEU A 546 -5.87 11.53 -14.07
CA LEU A 546 -6.78 12.66 -14.22
C LEU A 546 -6.43 13.45 -15.47
N ALA A 547 -7.38 13.61 -16.40
CA ALA A 547 -7.24 14.47 -17.57
C ALA A 547 -7.63 15.91 -17.24
N LEU A 548 -6.82 16.89 -17.63
CA LEU A 548 -7.14 18.31 -17.48
C LEU A 548 -8.02 18.80 -18.64
N ASN A 549 -8.98 19.65 -18.32
CA ASN A 549 -9.78 20.32 -19.35
C ASN A 549 -8.86 21.23 -20.18
N ASN A 550 -8.99 21.18 -21.50
CA ASN A 550 -8.18 21.99 -22.39
C ASN A 550 -8.93 22.41 -23.66
N THR A 551 -8.59 23.60 -24.15
CA THR A 551 -8.93 24.08 -25.49
C THR A 551 -7.63 24.36 -26.25
N TYR A 552 -7.71 24.79 -27.51
CA TYR A 552 -6.51 24.90 -28.33
C TYR A 552 -6.56 26.05 -29.35
N THR A 553 -5.40 26.57 -29.71
CA THR A 553 -5.21 27.42 -30.89
C THR A 553 -4.28 26.72 -31.87
N VAL A 554 -4.74 26.50 -33.11
CA VAL A 554 -3.91 26.01 -34.20
C VAL A 554 -3.19 27.17 -34.87
N ASN A 555 -1.86 27.12 -34.90
CA ASN A 555 -1.02 28.16 -35.47
C ASN A 555 -0.75 27.90 -36.97
N ALA A 556 -0.38 28.96 -37.70
CA ALA A 556 -0.12 28.89 -39.14
C ALA A 556 1.04 27.95 -39.53
N ASP A 557 1.97 27.70 -38.62
CA ASP A 557 3.10 26.79 -38.80
C ASP A 557 2.76 25.32 -38.46
N GLY A 558 1.50 25.03 -38.11
CA GLY A 558 1.07 23.71 -37.67
C GLY A 558 1.37 23.39 -36.20
N SER A 559 1.98 24.30 -35.43
CA SER A 559 2.08 24.11 -33.99
C SER A 559 0.73 24.30 -33.30
N LEU A 560 0.56 23.68 -32.14
CA LEU A 560 -0.63 23.82 -31.31
C LEU A 560 -0.27 24.58 -30.03
N THR A 561 -1.12 25.52 -29.64
CA THR A 561 -1.12 26.11 -28.30
C THR A 561 -2.31 25.54 -27.55
N LEU A 562 -2.08 24.64 -26.59
CA LEU A 562 -3.12 24.14 -25.70
C LEU A 562 -3.33 25.14 -24.55
N HIS A 563 -4.57 25.51 -24.26
CA HIS A 563 -4.96 26.26 -23.09
C HIS A 563 -5.52 25.28 -22.06
N VAL A 564 -4.78 25.02 -20.98
CA VAL A 564 -5.02 23.90 -20.07
C VAL A 564 -5.43 24.41 -18.70
N SER A 565 -6.56 23.92 -18.18
CA SER A 565 -7.01 24.26 -16.84
C SER A 565 -6.09 23.64 -15.79
N GLN A 566 -6.05 24.25 -14.60
CA GLN A 566 -5.57 23.55 -13.41
C GLN A 566 -6.48 22.33 -13.09
N PRO A 567 -6.01 21.36 -12.28
CA PRO A 567 -6.87 20.38 -11.64
C PRO A 567 -8.14 21.02 -11.04
N PRO A 568 -9.28 20.31 -10.98
CA PRO A 568 -10.48 20.83 -10.32
C PRO A 568 -10.17 21.34 -8.90
N PRO A 569 -10.93 22.33 -8.39
CA PRO A 569 -10.68 22.96 -7.08
C PRO A 569 -11.08 22.04 -5.91
N ASN A 570 -10.60 20.81 -5.90
CA ASN A 570 -10.86 19.77 -4.92
C ASN A 570 -9.63 18.87 -4.75
N ALA A 571 -8.96 18.99 -3.61
CA ALA A 571 -7.79 18.18 -3.28
C ALA A 571 -8.12 16.72 -2.92
N ASN A 572 -9.38 16.38 -2.64
CA ASN A 572 -9.78 14.98 -2.43
C ASN A 572 -9.76 14.19 -3.76
N LEU A 573 -10.07 14.87 -4.87
CA LEU A 573 -10.15 14.24 -6.19
C LEU A 573 -8.78 13.73 -6.65
N PHE A 574 -7.73 14.52 -6.38
CA PHE A 574 -6.34 14.17 -6.65
C PHE A 574 -5.44 14.76 -5.57
N GLN A 575 -4.99 13.93 -4.64
CA GLN A 575 -4.28 14.35 -3.42
C GLN A 575 -2.96 15.08 -3.70
N PRO A 576 -2.49 15.97 -2.78
CA PRO A 576 -1.25 16.71 -2.98
C PRO A 576 -0.03 15.78 -2.96
N GLY A 577 0.95 16.05 -3.83
CA GLY A 577 2.13 15.20 -3.97
C GLY A 577 2.66 15.07 -5.39
N PRO A 578 3.62 14.15 -5.61
CA PRO A 578 4.24 13.93 -6.91
C PRO A 578 3.28 13.30 -7.92
N ALA A 579 3.38 13.76 -9.16
CA ALA A 579 2.70 13.21 -10.32
C ALA A 579 3.54 13.48 -11.59
N PHE A 580 3.17 12.83 -12.69
CA PHE A 580 3.71 13.12 -14.01
C PHE A 580 2.64 13.66 -14.94
N ILE A 581 2.99 14.68 -15.71
CA ILE A 581 2.13 15.29 -16.72
C ILE A 581 2.52 14.77 -18.10
N TYR A 582 1.58 14.12 -18.79
CA TYR A 582 1.74 13.62 -20.15
C TYR A 582 0.85 14.40 -21.10
N VAL A 583 1.37 14.78 -22.27
CA VAL A 583 0.57 15.35 -23.37
C VAL A 583 0.39 14.28 -24.42
N THR A 584 -0.84 13.84 -24.61
CA THR A 584 -1.18 12.72 -25.47
C THR A 584 -1.93 13.22 -26.69
N VAL A 585 -1.32 13.09 -27.87
CA VAL A 585 -1.90 13.52 -29.14
C VAL A 585 -2.34 12.29 -29.91
N LYS A 586 -3.64 12.16 -30.20
CA LYS A 586 -4.22 11.00 -30.91
C LYS A 586 -3.80 9.65 -30.30
N GLY A 587 -3.85 9.55 -28.96
CA GLY A 587 -3.47 8.34 -28.22
C GLY A 587 -1.96 8.10 -28.07
N ILE A 588 -1.10 9.01 -28.55
CA ILE A 588 0.36 8.86 -28.44
C ILE A 588 0.89 9.82 -27.36
N PRO A 589 1.42 9.33 -26.23
CA PRO A 589 1.87 10.16 -25.12
C PRO A 589 3.29 10.72 -25.34
N SER A 590 3.52 11.94 -24.87
CA SER A 590 4.87 12.51 -24.66
C SER A 590 5.61 11.77 -23.54
N ASN A 591 6.89 12.08 -23.31
CA ASN A 591 7.50 11.82 -22.01
C ASN A 591 6.76 12.64 -20.93
N GLY A 592 6.70 12.09 -19.72
CA GLY A 592 6.09 12.71 -18.57
C GLY A 592 6.98 13.82 -18.00
N THR A 593 6.36 14.95 -17.66
CA THR A 593 7.01 16.01 -16.87
C THR A 593 6.68 15.81 -15.40
N TYR A 594 7.70 15.62 -14.55
CA TYR A 594 7.49 15.52 -13.10
C TYR A 594 6.93 16.84 -12.54
N ALA A 595 5.89 16.73 -11.72
CA ALA A 595 5.25 17.88 -11.09
C ALA A 595 4.82 17.59 -9.65
N ILE A 596 4.79 18.62 -8.83
CA ILE A 596 4.15 18.59 -7.51
C ILE A 596 2.75 19.19 -7.64
N ILE A 597 1.74 18.46 -7.17
CA ILE A 597 0.37 18.93 -7.09
C ILE A 597 0.12 19.50 -5.69
N GLY A 598 -0.44 20.70 -5.62
CA GLY A 598 -0.69 21.42 -4.38
C GLY A 598 0.53 22.22 -3.89
N LEU A 599 0.57 22.49 -2.58
CA LEU A 599 1.59 23.34 -1.96
C LEU A 599 2.94 22.65 -1.71
N GLY A 600 3.06 21.36 -1.97
CA GLY A 600 4.27 20.61 -1.62
C GLY A 600 4.47 20.40 -0.12
N GLN A 601 3.43 20.59 0.69
CA GLN A 601 3.47 20.44 2.15
C GLN A 601 2.15 19.90 2.70
N PHE A 602 2.20 19.30 3.89
CA PHE A 602 1.02 18.87 4.63
C PHE A 602 0.13 20.07 4.99
N GLY A 603 -1.17 19.80 5.16
CA GLY A 603 -2.18 20.77 5.57
C GLY A 603 -3.18 21.10 4.49
N THR A 604 -4.14 21.97 4.82
CA THR A 604 -5.23 22.34 3.90
C THR A 604 -4.68 22.96 2.62
N GLN A 605 -5.02 22.36 1.48
CA GLN A 605 -4.60 22.85 0.18
C GLN A 605 -5.50 24.01 -0.27
N PRO A 606 -4.93 25.11 -0.78
CA PRO A 606 -5.71 26.24 -1.26
C PRO A 606 -6.39 25.88 -2.56
N THR A 607 -7.65 26.31 -2.68
CA THR A 607 -8.44 26.17 -3.89
C THR A 607 -8.77 27.55 -4.45
N SER A 608 -8.96 27.63 -5.76
CA SER A 608 -9.33 28.86 -6.46
C SER A 608 -10.39 28.58 -7.52
N GLY A 609 -11.20 29.58 -7.87
CA GLY A 609 -12.16 29.44 -8.96
C GLY A 609 -11.46 29.07 -10.27
N VAL A 610 -12.05 28.17 -11.06
CA VAL A 610 -11.50 27.77 -12.36
C VAL A 610 -11.72 28.92 -13.35
N GLN A 611 -10.64 29.39 -13.97
CA GLN A 611 -10.75 30.40 -15.02
C GLN A 611 -11.32 29.78 -16.31
N PRO A 612 -12.27 30.44 -17.00
CA PRO A 612 -12.71 29.99 -18.31
C PRO A 612 -11.57 29.91 -19.33
N LEU A 613 -11.54 28.83 -20.09
CA LEU A 613 -10.58 28.63 -21.17
C LEU A 613 -10.97 29.47 -22.39
N PRO A 614 -9.99 29.96 -23.18
CA PRO A 614 -10.27 30.58 -24.47
C PRO A 614 -10.98 29.61 -25.42
N THR A 615 -11.82 30.12 -26.33
CA THR A 615 -12.45 29.28 -27.35
C THR A 615 -11.42 28.67 -28.28
N SER A 616 -11.61 27.41 -28.66
CA SER A 616 -10.69 26.77 -29.61
C SER A 616 -10.65 27.46 -30.97
N VAL A 617 -9.46 27.69 -31.49
CA VAL A 617 -9.19 28.29 -32.81
C VAL A 617 -8.65 27.22 -33.75
N ARG A 618 -9.31 27.07 -34.90
CA ARG A 618 -8.99 26.09 -35.94
C ARG A 618 -8.31 26.77 -37.14
N LEU A 619 -7.52 26.01 -37.88
CA LEU A 619 -6.92 26.46 -39.14
C LEU A 619 -6.76 25.29 -40.12
N ASP A 620 -7.64 25.20 -41.11
CA ASP A 620 -7.73 24.04 -42.01
C ASP A 620 -6.50 23.84 -42.91
N SER A 621 -5.72 24.90 -43.13
CA SER A 621 -4.48 24.85 -43.92
C SER A 621 -3.26 24.33 -43.15
N ALA A 622 -3.36 24.18 -41.82
CA ALA A 622 -2.27 23.78 -40.96
C ALA A 622 -2.18 22.24 -40.81
N SER A 623 -0.96 21.70 -40.85
CA SER A 623 -0.71 20.27 -40.72
C SER A 623 0.57 19.99 -39.94
N GLY A 624 0.62 18.81 -39.32
CA GLY A 624 1.81 18.30 -38.65
C GLY A 624 2.87 17.85 -39.66
N SER A 625 4.14 18.00 -39.28
CA SER A 625 5.31 17.72 -40.12
C SER A 625 6.04 16.42 -39.76
N ALA A 626 5.52 15.64 -38.80
CA ALA A 626 6.07 14.31 -38.53
C ALA A 626 5.95 13.42 -39.78
N GLY A 627 7.00 12.64 -40.06
CA GLY A 627 7.00 11.71 -41.20
C GLY A 627 5.86 10.68 -41.09
N PRO A 628 5.24 10.27 -42.20
CA PRO A 628 4.24 9.20 -42.16
C PRO A 628 4.92 7.91 -41.72
N ASN A 629 4.44 7.32 -40.63
CA ASN A 629 4.82 5.96 -40.25
C ASN A 629 4.43 4.98 -41.36
N SER A 630 5.40 4.22 -41.85
CA SER A 630 5.19 3.19 -42.87
C SER A 630 4.47 1.99 -42.28
N SER A 631 3.14 2.04 -42.24
CA SER A 631 2.28 0.86 -42.15
C SER A 631 1.17 0.99 -43.19
N SER A 632 1.55 0.96 -44.47
CA SER A 632 0.59 0.87 -45.56
C SER A 632 0.25 -0.59 -45.83
N SER A 633 -0.91 -1.03 -45.38
CA SER A 633 -1.65 -2.12 -46.04
C SER A 633 -2.01 -1.63 -47.45
N SER A 634 -1.33 -2.15 -48.46
CA SER A 634 -1.56 -1.79 -49.86
C SER A 634 -2.86 -2.41 -50.36
N SER A 635 -3.93 -1.62 -50.45
CA SER A 635 -5.00 -1.83 -51.42
C SER A 635 -4.72 -0.96 -52.64
N SER A 636 -4.18 -1.60 -53.68
CA SER A 636 -3.84 -0.96 -54.95
C SER A 636 -5.08 -0.79 -55.81
N THR A 637 -5.43 0.47 -56.14
CA THR A 637 -6.24 0.79 -57.31
C THR A 637 -5.35 1.54 -58.31
N ASN A 638 -5.27 0.99 -59.52
CA ASN A 638 -4.40 1.39 -60.63
C ASN A 638 -4.49 2.88 -61.01
N SER A 639 -3.33 3.53 -61.18
CA SER A 639 -3.05 4.31 -62.39
C SER A 639 -1.53 4.44 -62.62
N SER A 640 -1.16 4.41 -63.89
CA SER A 640 0.15 4.19 -64.49
C SER A 640 1.16 5.35 -64.35
N SER A 641 2.45 5.05 -64.10
CA SER A 641 3.55 5.34 -65.05
C SER A 641 4.98 5.09 -64.51
N SER A 642 5.79 4.49 -65.38
CA SER A 642 7.26 4.48 -65.49
C SER A 642 8.11 3.68 -64.48
N SER A 643 8.91 2.79 -65.06
CA SER A 643 9.72 1.73 -64.46
C SER A 643 11.14 2.17 -64.10
N HIS A 644 11.60 1.84 -62.89
CA HIS A 644 13.03 1.75 -62.53
C HIS A 644 13.40 0.33 -62.08
N THR A 645 13.16 -0.66 -62.95
CA THR A 645 13.49 -2.08 -62.72
C THR A 645 15.01 -2.36 -62.75
N GLY A 646 15.82 -1.42 -63.22
CA GLY A 646 17.29 -1.58 -63.30
C GLY A 646 18.06 -1.41 -61.99
N ALA A 647 17.53 -0.63 -61.03
CA ALA A 647 18.26 -0.31 -59.79
C ALA A 647 18.08 -1.36 -58.68
N ILE A 648 16.95 -2.08 -58.68
CA ILE A 648 16.62 -3.07 -57.63
C ILE A 648 17.35 -4.40 -57.88
N ILE A 649 17.53 -4.80 -59.14
CA ILE A 649 18.24 -6.03 -59.50
C ILE A 649 19.75 -5.89 -59.25
N GLY A 650 20.32 -4.69 -59.43
CA GLY A 650 21.74 -4.43 -59.14
C GLY A 650 22.10 -4.51 -57.65
N GLY A 651 21.20 -4.08 -56.76
CA GLY A 651 21.41 -4.12 -55.31
C GLY A 651 21.36 -5.53 -54.71
N ILE A 652 20.46 -6.38 -55.22
CA ILE A 652 20.29 -7.76 -54.74
C ILE A 652 21.49 -8.63 -55.14
N VAL A 653 22.00 -8.47 -56.36
CA VAL A 653 23.18 -9.22 -56.83
C VAL A 653 24.44 -8.80 -56.06
N GLY A 654 24.59 -7.51 -55.72
CA GLY A 654 25.70 -7.03 -54.90
C GLY A 654 25.69 -7.59 -53.47
N ALA A 655 24.52 -7.66 -52.83
CA ALA A 655 24.39 -8.17 -51.46
C ALA A 655 24.69 -9.67 -51.36
N VAL A 656 24.26 -10.48 -52.33
CA VAL A 656 24.51 -11.93 -52.35
C VAL A 656 25.99 -12.25 -52.52
N VAL A 657 26.73 -11.46 -53.32
CA VAL A 657 28.18 -11.64 -53.51
C VAL A 657 28.95 -11.31 -52.22
N VAL A 658 28.55 -10.26 -51.50
CA VAL A 658 29.21 -9.87 -50.22
C VAL A 658 28.97 -10.93 -49.14
N ILE A 659 27.76 -11.48 -49.04
CA ILE A 659 27.45 -12.55 -48.07
C ILE A 659 28.20 -13.85 -48.42
N GLY A 660 28.31 -14.19 -49.71
CA GLY A 660 29.10 -15.33 -50.16
C GLY A 660 30.59 -15.22 -49.81
N LEU A 661 31.17 -14.02 -49.94
CA LEU A 661 32.57 -13.76 -49.60
C LEU A 661 32.82 -13.78 -48.08
N LEU A 662 31.87 -13.29 -47.27
CA LEU A 662 31.94 -13.38 -45.81
C LEU A 662 31.81 -14.83 -45.31
N GLY A 663 30.91 -15.62 -45.90
CA GLY A 663 30.78 -17.04 -45.60
C GLY A 663 32.04 -17.86 -45.94
N ALA A 664 32.69 -17.54 -47.06
CA ALA A 664 33.97 -18.14 -47.43
C ALA A 664 35.11 -17.78 -46.46
N GLY A 665 35.16 -16.53 -45.99
CA GLY A 665 36.14 -16.07 -44.99
C GLY A 665 36.00 -16.79 -43.65
N ILE A 666 34.77 -16.96 -43.15
CA ILE A 666 34.49 -17.68 -41.90
C ILE A 666 34.82 -19.17 -42.03
N GLY A 667 34.49 -19.80 -43.16
CA GLY A 667 34.82 -21.20 -43.44
C GLY A 667 36.33 -21.49 -43.46
N ILE A 668 37.14 -20.54 -43.95
CA ILE A 668 38.61 -20.66 -43.97
C ILE A 668 39.20 -20.48 -42.56
N CYS A 669 38.65 -19.57 -41.75
CA CYS A 669 39.06 -19.37 -40.35
C CYS A 669 38.70 -20.56 -39.43
N MET A 670 37.58 -21.24 -39.66
CA MET A 670 37.22 -22.44 -38.88
C MET A 670 38.06 -23.67 -39.24
N LYS A 671 38.55 -23.75 -40.49
CA LYS A 671 39.41 -24.85 -40.97
C LYS A 671 40.85 -24.77 -40.46
N THR A 672 41.36 -23.58 -40.15
CA THR A 672 42.69 -23.38 -39.54
C THR A 672 42.65 -23.63 -38.02
N ARG A 673 41.53 -23.32 -37.34
CA ARG A 673 41.35 -23.59 -35.90
C ARG A 673 41.19 -25.07 -35.54
N ARG A 674 40.66 -25.90 -36.45
CA ARG A 674 40.52 -27.36 -36.25
C ARG A 674 41.80 -28.17 -36.44
N ARG A 675 42.90 -27.56 -36.89
CA ARG A 675 44.20 -28.25 -37.04
C ARG A 675 45.14 -28.10 -35.83
N SER A 676 44.78 -27.27 -34.84
CA SER A 676 45.59 -27.05 -33.64
C SER A 676 45.05 -27.73 -32.37
N ALA A 677 43.99 -28.54 -32.48
CA ALA A 677 43.36 -29.24 -31.35
C ALA A 677 43.49 -30.78 -31.41
N ALA A 678 44.45 -31.29 -32.19
CA ALA A 678 44.74 -32.72 -32.29
C ALA A 678 46.22 -32.99 -31.93
N SER A 679 46.55 -32.91 -30.65
CA SER A 679 47.72 -33.57 -30.05
C SER A 679 47.53 -33.75 -28.54
N SER A 680 47.64 -35.00 -28.07
CA SER A 680 47.58 -35.54 -26.67
C SER A 680 46.15 -35.86 -26.19
N GLY A 681 45.66 -37.11 -26.02
CA GLY A 681 46.25 -38.43 -25.77
C GLY A 681 46.09 -38.84 -24.29
N SER A 682 44.95 -39.43 -23.89
CA SER A 682 44.70 -40.86 -23.57
C SER A 682 45.40 -41.46 -22.33
N SER A 683 44.61 -42.02 -21.39
CA SER A 683 44.74 -43.39 -20.82
C SER A 683 43.62 -43.71 -19.82
N ALA A 684 43.13 -44.95 -19.87
CA ALA A 684 42.11 -45.58 -19.00
C ALA A 684 42.68 -46.91 -18.46
N ASP A 685 42.24 -47.37 -17.28
CA ASP A 685 42.16 -48.78 -16.79
C ASP A 685 41.39 -48.80 -15.43
N ILE A 686 40.19 -49.40 -15.25
CA ILE A 686 39.72 -50.79 -14.93
C ILE A 686 39.99 -51.30 -13.48
N TYR A 687 38.91 -51.56 -12.69
CA TYR A 687 38.48 -52.81 -11.97
C TYR A 687 37.49 -52.50 -10.81
N GLY A 688 36.21 -52.91 -10.86
CA GLY A 688 35.63 -54.12 -10.22
C GLY A 688 34.79 -53.72 -8.98
N GLY A 689 33.60 -54.19 -8.61
CA GLY A 689 32.72 -55.32 -8.92
C GLY A 689 32.08 -55.78 -7.59
N GLY A 690 30.75 -55.73 -7.42
CA GLY A 690 30.06 -56.39 -6.30
C GLY A 690 28.76 -55.74 -5.77
N ALA A 691 27.64 -56.44 -5.93
CA ALA A 691 26.42 -56.42 -5.09
C ALA A 691 26.12 -57.90 -4.72
N PRO A 692 25.13 -58.29 -3.86
CA PRO A 692 24.06 -57.54 -3.16
C PRO A 692 23.81 -57.98 -1.68
N GLY A 693 22.84 -57.37 -0.96
CA GLY A 693 22.40 -57.90 0.35
C GLY A 693 21.34 -57.10 1.16
N ALA A 694 20.07 -57.34 0.84
CA ALA A 694 18.82 -57.42 1.63
C ALA A 694 18.57 -56.69 3.00
N MET A 695 17.35 -56.11 3.07
CA MET A 695 16.35 -56.08 4.17
C MET A 695 16.70 -55.45 5.54
N ARG A 696 16.00 -54.35 5.89
CA ARG A 696 14.93 -54.38 6.91
C ARG A 696 14.08 -53.09 6.93
N GLN A 697 12.82 -53.33 7.28
CA GLN A 697 11.64 -52.49 7.32
C GLN A 697 11.46 -51.87 8.72
N ARG A 698 11.06 -50.59 8.84
CA ARG A 698 9.97 -50.11 9.72
C ARG A 698 9.84 -48.58 9.77
N ASP A 699 8.66 -48.15 9.32
CA ASP A 699 7.71 -47.14 9.80
C ASP A 699 8.05 -46.32 11.08
N SER A 700 7.86 -45.00 10.89
CA SER A 700 7.00 -44.05 11.63
C SER A 700 7.31 -43.56 13.06
N ASP A 701 6.98 -42.26 13.19
CA ASP A 701 6.56 -41.48 14.35
C ASP A 701 7.60 -40.72 15.20
N ALA A 702 7.67 -39.42 14.90
CA ALA A 702 7.20 -38.31 15.72
C ALA A 702 7.81 -38.02 17.12
N THR A 703 7.84 -36.71 17.37
CA THR A 703 7.80 -36.00 18.67
C THR A 703 9.08 -35.79 19.49
N MET A 704 9.29 -34.49 19.74
CA MET A 704 9.67 -33.88 21.02
C MET A 704 11.13 -33.96 21.49
N MET A 705 11.66 -32.77 21.78
CA MET A 705 12.90 -32.52 22.51
C MET A 705 12.98 -33.28 23.84
N PRO A 706 14.22 -33.46 24.35
CA PRO A 706 14.44 -33.02 25.72
C PRO A 706 15.72 -32.18 25.89
N LEU A 707 15.62 -31.22 26.81
CA LEU A 707 16.74 -30.57 27.49
C LEU A 707 17.84 -31.57 27.86
N GLN A 708 19.10 -31.22 27.59
CA GLN A 708 20.15 -31.47 28.58
C GLN A 708 21.33 -30.50 28.48
N ASN A 709 21.59 -29.92 29.65
CA ASN A 709 22.69 -29.07 30.03
C ASN A 709 23.99 -29.88 30.12
N SER A 710 25.07 -29.47 29.44
CA SER A 710 26.42 -29.77 29.91
C SER A 710 27.45 -28.77 29.36
N SER A 711 28.19 -28.22 30.32
CA SER A 711 29.31 -27.31 30.23
C SER A 711 30.59 -27.96 29.71
N ALA A 712 31.35 -27.26 28.86
CA ALA A 712 32.80 -27.34 28.83
C ALA A 712 33.41 -26.02 28.35
N ALA A 713 34.27 -25.45 29.20
CA ALA A 713 35.02 -24.22 29.03
C ALA A 713 36.33 -24.44 28.23
N TRP A 714 37.20 -23.41 28.22
CA TRP A 714 38.53 -23.21 27.58
C TRP A 714 38.41 -22.58 26.17
N GLY A 715 38.65 -21.28 25.93
CA GLY A 715 39.79 -20.39 26.28
C GLY A 715 40.73 -20.33 25.06
N SER A 716 41.20 -19.22 24.47
CA SER A 716 41.42 -17.83 24.92
C SER A 716 41.83 -16.91 23.73
N SER A 717 41.44 -15.63 23.79
CA SER A 717 42.15 -14.40 23.35
C SER A 717 42.41 -14.15 21.84
N SER A 718 42.07 -13.00 21.25
CA SER A 718 42.70 -11.69 21.54
C SER A 718 41.91 -10.47 20.98
N ALA A 719 41.87 -9.40 21.77
CA ALA A 719 41.80 -7.95 21.45
C ALA A 719 40.67 -7.45 20.49
N ASP A 720 39.56 -6.85 20.91
CA ASP A 720 39.28 -5.73 21.84
C ASP A 720 39.53 -4.33 21.24
N LEU A 721 38.46 -3.52 21.19
CA LEU A 721 38.41 -2.07 21.36
C LEU A 721 36.93 -1.61 21.25
N ARG A 722 36.23 -1.60 22.39
CA ARG A 722 34.98 -0.86 22.60
C ARG A 722 35.04 -0.06 23.89
N ALA A 723 34.16 0.94 23.94
CA ALA A 723 33.38 1.46 25.08
C ALA A 723 33.75 2.89 25.55
N PRO A 724 32.88 3.59 26.34
CA PRO A 724 31.57 3.16 26.85
C PRO A 724 30.41 4.20 26.80
N SER A 725 29.19 3.67 26.86
CA SER A 725 27.98 4.29 27.39
C SER A 725 27.91 4.14 28.93
N PRO A 726 27.21 5.01 29.69
CA PRO A 726 26.87 4.73 31.08
C PRO A 726 25.35 4.68 31.33
N TYR A 727 24.86 3.54 31.83
CA TYR A 727 23.71 3.49 32.74
C TYR A 727 23.97 2.39 33.78
N LYS A 728 23.79 2.72 35.07
CA LYS A 728 23.95 1.80 36.21
C LYS A 728 22.67 1.79 37.03
N ASP A 729 22.20 0.59 37.34
CA ASP A 729 21.24 0.29 38.40
C ASP A 729 21.93 0.27 39.77
N PHE A 730 21.17 0.64 40.81
CA PHE A 730 21.50 0.39 42.21
C PHE A 730 20.33 -0.31 42.91
N GLY A 731 20.63 -1.42 43.58
CA GLY A 731 19.80 -1.99 44.63
C GLY A 731 20.58 -2.08 45.94
N GLY A 732 19.91 -1.80 47.06
CA GLY A 732 20.15 -2.53 48.31
C GLY A 732 20.75 -1.79 49.52
N ARG A 733 19.84 -1.20 50.32
CA ARG A 733 19.66 -1.44 51.78
C ARG A 733 20.66 -0.85 52.80
N ALA A 734 20.19 0.12 53.58
CA ALA A 734 20.20 0.12 55.06
C ALA A 734 19.42 1.33 55.65
N THR A 735 18.43 1.06 56.49
CA THR A 735 17.83 1.98 57.50
C THR A 735 18.68 1.88 58.80
N PRO A 736 18.55 2.73 59.86
CA PRO A 736 17.35 3.51 60.26
C PRO A 736 17.58 4.89 60.93
N SER A 737 16.45 5.49 61.34
CA SER A 737 16.24 6.39 62.50
C SER A 737 16.24 7.91 62.28
N GLY A 738 15.19 8.56 62.80
CA GLY A 738 15.18 9.99 63.14
C GLY A 738 14.00 10.79 62.58
N GLU A 739 12.87 10.80 63.31
CA GLU A 739 11.75 11.73 63.11
C GLU A 739 12.10 13.20 63.51
N PRO A 740 11.24 14.20 63.17
CA PRO A 740 11.62 15.54 62.69
C PRO A 740 11.57 16.64 63.78
N PRO A 741 11.70 17.95 63.47
CA PRO A 741 10.47 18.73 63.23
C PRO A 741 10.58 20.04 62.38
N LYS A 742 9.43 20.35 61.74
CA LYS A 742 8.62 21.61 61.74
C LYS A 742 9.28 23.00 61.54
N GLY A 743 8.54 23.82 60.76
CA GLY A 743 8.32 25.25 61.03
C GLY A 743 8.87 26.17 59.92
N SER A 744 8.09 26.54 58.89
CA SER A 744 7.05 27.58 58.86
C SER A 744 7.57 29.03 58.71
N THR A 745 6.82 29.74 57.88
CA THR A 745 6.62 31.20 57.80
C THR A 745 7.33 32.04 56.72
N LYS A 746 6.43 32.58 55.90
CA LYS A 746 6.54 33.69 54.93
C LYS A 746 7.04 34.98 55.60
N ARG A 747 7.77 35.81 54.84
CA ARG A 747 7.43 37.24 54.70
C ARG A 747 8.11 37.90 53.49
N LYS A 748 7.30 38.66 52.75
CA LYS A 748 7.69 39.60 51.68
C LYS A 748 8.21 40.90 52.30
N SER A 749 9.15 41.56 51.62
CA SER A 749 9.08 43.02 51.36
C SER A 749 10.14 43.48 50.36
N ASN A 750 9.69 44.41 49.51
CA ASN A 750 10.39 45.18 48.47
C ASN A 750 11.66 45.92 48.93
N ALA A 751 12.57 46.25 48.00
CA ALA A 751 12.73 47.61 47.44
C ALA A 751 14.10 47.81 46.76
N ASN A 752 14.07 48.72 45.78
CA ASN A 752 15.10 49.12 44.80
C ASN A 752 16.34 49.85 45.38
N SER A 753 17.45 49.78 44.63
CA SER A 753 18.40 50.87 44.30
C SER A 753 19.30 50.35 43.16
N ALA A 754 19.38 50.90 41.94
CA ALA A 754 19.72 52.22 41.41
C ALA A 754 21.24 52.54 41.35
N ALA A 755 21.76 52.46 40.10
CA ALA A 755 22.48 53.53 39.37
C ALA A 755 24.03 53.52 39.20
N ALA A 756 24.40 54.08 38.02
CA ALA A 756 25.67 54.59 37.46
C ALA A 756 26.60 53.55 36.77
N ALA A 757 26.90 53.54 35.45
CA ALA A 757 27.05 54.49 34.32
C ALA A 757 28.51 54.89 34.00
N SER A 758 28.98 54.57 32.77
CA SER A 758 29.58 55.46 31.74
C SER A 758 30.77 54.90 30.91
N SER A 759 30.52 54.81 29.59
CA SER A 759 31.30 55.16 28.38
C SER A 759 32.84 55.04 28.25
N SER A 760 33.30 54.44 27.13
CA SER A 760 34.15 55.08 26.09
C SER A 760 34.40 54.17 24.86
N ALA A 761 34.76 54.79 23.73
CA ALA A 761 34.74 54.26 22.35
C ALA A 761 36.07 53.63 21.86
N GLY A 762 36.03 52.84 20.77
CA GLY A 762 37.24 52.52 19.97
C GLY A 762 37.21 51.25 19.09
N MET A 763 36.77 51.40 17.84
CA MET A 763 37.21 50.80 16.55
C MET A 763 37.88 49.40 16.42
N SER A 764 37.43 48.69 15.38
CA SER A 764 38.07 47.67 14.47
C SER A 764 37.60 46.20 14.55
N THR A 765 37.18 45.69 13.38
CA THR A 765 36.56 44.39 13.01
C THR A 765 37.59 43.24 12.87
N PRO A 766 37.25 41.97 12.50
CA PRO A 766 35.95 41.29 12.27
C PRO A 766 35.80 39.91 12.97
N ILE A 767 34.59 39.46 13.36
CA ILE A 767 34.34 38.03 13.66
C ILE A 767 32.95 37.59 13.14
N GLU A 768 33.01 36.56 12.30
CA GLU A 768 32.02 35.59 11.79
C GLU A 768 30.51 35.85 11.95
N VAL A 769 29.86 35.98 10.79
CA VAL A 769 28.42 35.76 10.62
C VAL A 769 28.15 34.26 10.65
N SER A 770 27.53 33.76 11.73
CA SER A 770 26.98 32.40 11.74
C SER A 770 25.82 32.32 10.75
N THR A 771 25.96 31.47 9.74
CA THR A 771 24.86 31.03 8.87
C THR A 771 23.67 30.52 9.69
N PRO A 772 22.41 30.84 9.32
CA PRO A 772 21.24 30.23 9.95
C PRO A 772 21.28 28.72 9.71
N GLN A 773 21.15 27.91 10.76
CA GLN A 773 21.03 26.47 10.60
C GLN A 773 19.73 26.16 9.82
N THR A 774 19.88 25.45 8.71
CA THR A 774 18.77 24.76 8.05
C THR A 774 18.14 23.80 9.06
N PRO A 775 16.81 23.86 9.28
CA PRO A 775 16.14 22.93 10.19
C PRO A 775 16.36 21.50 9.72
N THR A 776 16.49 20.58 10.67
CA THR A 776 16.62 19.16 10.36
C THR A 776 15.30 18.63 9.76
N LEU A 777 15.37 17.53 8.98
CA LEU A 777 14.18 16.91 8.39
C LEU A 777 13.12 16.57 9.46
N ALA A 778 13.56 16.09 10.62
CA ALA A 778 12.70 15.83 11.78
C ALA A 778 12.01 17.10 12.31
N GLU A 779 12.70 18.23 12.36
CA GLU A 779 12.12 19.51 12.79
C GLU A 779 11.15 20.08 11.77
N SER A 780 11.42 19.91 10.47
CA SER A 780 10.51 20.32 9.38
C SER A 780 9.22 19.48 9.30
N LEU A 781 9.27 18.26 9.84
CA LEU A 781 8.13 17.33 9.96
C LEU A 781 7.45 17.41 11.34
N SER A 782 8.00 18.17 12.28
CA SER A 782 7.43 18.35 13.62
C SER A 782 6.58 19.62 13.70
N TYR A 783 5.40 19.53 14.31
CA TYR A 783 4.51 20.67 14.49
C TYR A 783 4.92 21.63 15.62
N LEU A 784 6.16 21.57 16.11
CA LEU A 784 6.62 22.37 17.26
C LEU A 784 6.57 23.90 17.01
N GLY A 785 6.45 24.34 15.75
CA GLY A 785 6.40 25.75 15.37
C GLY A 785 5.02 26.36 15.04
N TYR A 786 3.93 25.59 15.04
CA TYR A 786 2.62 26.10 14.56
C TYR A 786 1.67 26.55 15.67
N ALA A 787 1.01 27.69 15.45
CA ALA A 787 -0.03 28.21 16.33
C ALA A 787 -1.32 27.36 16.22
N ARG A 788 -1.83 26.90 17.37
CA ARG A 788 -3.04 26.05 17.45
C ARG A 788 -4.30 26.80 16.99
N PRO A 789 -5.29 26.16 16.31
CA PRO A 789 -6.28 26.85 15.48
C PRO A 789 -7.43 27.56 16.20
N PHE A 790 -7.49 27.58 17.53
CA PHE A 790 -8.67 28.05 18.26
C PHE A 790 -8.60 29.48 18.81
N LYS A 791 -8.09 30.44 18.02
CA LYS A 791 -8.28 31.87 18.31
C LYS A 791 -8.64 32.65 17.06
N ARG A 792 -9.95 32.85 16.83
CA ARG A 792 -10.44 33.89 15.92
C ARG A 792 -10.07 35.27 16.47
N ALA A 793 -9.60 36.16 15.60
CA ALA A 793 -9.09 37.49 15.94
C ALA A 793 -10.17 38.55 16.27
N SER A 794 -11.46 38.17 16.40
CA SER A 794 -12.55 39.14 16.53
C SER A 794 -13.62 38.74 17.57
N HIS A 795 -13.21 38.38 18.79
CA HIS A 795 -14.15 38.19 19.90
C HIS A 795 -13.83 39.17 21.05
N PRO A 796 -14.77 40.07 21.43
CA PRO A 796 -14.52 41.02 22.50
C PRO A 796 -14.43 40.28 23.85
N LYS A 797 -13.42 40.63 24.65
CA LYS A 797 -13.18 40.03 25.98
C LYS A 797 -14.31 40.42 26.94
N GLY A 798 -15.25 39.50 27.16
CA GLY A 798 -16.16 39.56 28.30
C GLY A 798 -15.40 39.38 29.60
N ALA A 799 -15.41 40.40 30.45
CA ALA A 799 -14.87 40.34 31.80
C ALA A 799 -15.70 39.40 32.69
N ASN A 800 -15.02 38.71 33.61
CA ASN A 800 -15.53 37.86 34.70
C ASN A 800 -16.09 36.47 34.35
N ARG A 801 -15.19 35.48 34.25
CA ARG A 801 -15.47 34.11 34.73
C ARG A 801 -14.37 33.69 35.70
N ARG A 802 -14.68 33.69 37.00
CA ARG A 802 -13.85 33.07 38.04
C ARG A 802 -13.63 31.60 37.66
N THR A 803 -12.38 31.19 37.54
CA THR A 803 -11.97 29.78 37.46
C THR A 803 -12.52 29.05 38.69
N ARG A 804 -13.47 28.12 38.48
CA ARG A 804 -13.96 27.26 39.58
C ARG A 804 -12.86 26.27 39.94
N ASN A 805 -12.66 26.07 41.23
CA ASN A 805 -11.76 25.06 41.78
C ASN A 805 -12.18 23.67 41.27
N LEU A 806 -11.21 22.85 40.82
CA LEU A 806 -11.41 21.48 40.36
C LEU A 806 -12.27 20.64 41.33
N ARG A 807 -12.11 20.85 42.64
CA ARG A 807 -12.93 20.17 43.67
C ARG A 807 -14.41 20.54 43.57
N THR A 808 -14.73 21.79 43.25
CA THR A 808 -16.12 22.24 43.05
C THR A 808 -16.71 21.66 41.77
N VAL A 809 -15.91 21.54 40.71
CA VAL A 809 -16.33 20.90 39.45
C VAL A 809 -16.61 19.42 39.67
N LEU A 810 -15.71 18.69 40.33
CA LEU A 810 -15.90 17.26 40.63
C LEU A 810 -17.08 17.00 41.58
N THR A 811 -17.36 17.91 42.52
CA THR A 811 -18.53 17.78 43.40
C THR A 811 -19.83 18.00 42.62
N GLN A 812 -19.85 18.97 41.71
CA GLN A 812 -21.01 19.21 40.84
C GLN A 812 -21.26 18.06 39.86
N GLU A 813 -20.21 17.44 39.31
CA GLU A 813 -20.38 16.27 38.42
C GLU A 813 -20.93 15.06 39.18
N ARG A 814 -20.45 14.77 40.40
CA ARG A 814 -21.01 13.69 41.24
C ARG A 814 -22.47 13.92 41.62
N GLU A 815 -22.84 15.17 41.90
CA GLU A 815 -24.22 15.52 42.24
C GLU A 815 -25.13 15.41 41.01
N ARG A 816 -24.61 15.73 39.82
CA ARG A 816 -25.31 15.57 38.54
C ARG A 816 -25.54 14.09 38.20
N GLU A 817 -24.56 13.23 38.40
CA GLU A 817 -24.70 11.77 38.23
C GLU A 817 -25.70 11.17 39.22
N ARG A 818 -25.71 11.64 40.47
CA ARG A 818 -26.69 11.19 41.48
C ARG A 818 -28.12 11.55 41.06
N ILE A 819 -28.35 12.79 40.61
CA ILE A 819 -29.68 13.25 40.15
C ILE A 819 -30.14 12.44 38.93
N GLU A 820 -29.23 12.15 38.01
CA GLU A 820 -29.54 11.36 36.82
C GLU A 820 -29.91 9.91 37.16
N ARG A 821 -29.23 9.30 38.15
CA ARG A 821 -29.58 7.96 38.64
C ARG A 821 -30.94 7.94 39.35
N ASP A 822 -31.22 8.95 40.17
CA ASP A 822 -32.52 9.07 40.86
C ASP A 822 -33.66 9.28 39.84
N ARG A 823 -33.41 10.01 38.74
CA ARG A 823 -34.36 10.18 37.62
C ARG A 823 -34.66 8.85 36.92
N ARG A 824 -33.64 8.07 36.56
CA ARG A 824 -33.80 6.76 35.92
C ARG A 824 -34.53 5.76 36.83
N ARG A 825 -34.32 5.84 38.14
CA ARG A 825 -35.03 5.01 39.11
C ARG A 825 -36.53 5.33 39.17
N LEU A 826 -36.89 6.62 39.11
CA LEU A 826 -38.29 7.05 39.04
C LEU A 826 -38.95 6.62 37.72
N GLU A 827 -38.23 6.74 36.59
CA GLU A 827 -38.73 6.29 35.28
C GLU A 827 -38.99 4.77 35.26
N ARG A 828 -38.18 3.97 35.98
CA ARG A 828 -38.43 2.53 36.17
C ARG A 828 -39.62 2.22 37.07
N GLU A 829 -39.76 2.93 38.20
CA GLU A 829 -40.92 2.77 39.09
C GLU A 829 -42.23 3.16 38.36
N GLU A 830 -42.19 4.15 37.47
CA GLU A 830 -43.33 4.53 36.62
C GLU A 830 -43.63 3.47 35.54
N ALA A 831 -42.60 2.87 34.93
CA ALA A 831 -42.77 1.79 33.97
C ALA A 831 -43.36 0.50 34.60
N GLU A 832 -42.91 0.14 35.80
CA GLU A 832 -43.45 -1.02 36.53
C GLU A 832 -44.92 -0.81 36.96
N LEU A 833 -45.32 0.43 37.27
CA LEU A 833 -46.72 0.78 37.54
C LEU A 833 -47.61 0.71 36.29
N LEU A 834 -47.09 1.08 35.12
CA LEU A 834 -47.79 0.95 33.85
C LEU A 834 -47.97 -0.53 33.44
N GLU A 835 -46.97 -1.39 33.71
CA GLU A 835 -47.10 -2.84 33.49
C GLU A 835 -48.15 -3.47 34.41
N ALA A 836 -48.16 -3.07 35.70
CA ALA A 836 -49.17 -3.54 36.65
C ALA A 836 -50.60 -3.09 36.30
N ALA A 837 -50.77 -1.88 35.75
CA ALA A 837 -52.05 -1.38 35.27
C ALA A 837 -52.53 -2.14 34.01
N ALA A 838 -51.63 -2.43 33.07
CA ALA A 838 -51.94 -3.19 31.87
C ALA A 838 -52.30 -4.66 32.19
N ALA A 839 -51.64 -5.28 33.18
CA ALA A 839 -51.97 -6.62 33.64
C ALA A 839 -53.38 -6.70 34.27
N ALA A 840 -53.80 -5.66 35.00
CA ALA A 840 -55.13 -5.59 35.60
C ALA A 840 -56.26 -5.41 34.56
N GLU A 841 -56.00 -4.75 33.42
CA GLU A 841 -56.97 -4.65 32.31
C GLU A 841 -57.15 -5.97 31.54
N VAL A 842 -56.14 -6.85 31.53
CA VAL A 842 -56.24 -8.18 30.92
C VAL A 842 -57.06 -9.13 31.79
N GLU A 843 -56.87 -9.13 33.12
CA GLU A 843 -57.70 -9.93 34.05
C GLU A 843 -59.18 -9.49 34.04
N ALA A 844 -59.47 -8.20 33.87
CA ALA A 844 -60.86 -7.70 33.81
C ALA A 844 -61.63 -8.12 32.54
N ASN A 845 -60.94 -8.53 31.48
CA ASN A 845 -61.55 -8.94 30.20
C ASN A 845 -61.76 -10.46 30.07
N GLU A 846 -61.09 -11.29 30.88
CA GLU A 846 -61.28 -12.75 30.85
C GLU A 846 -62.54 -13.22 31.61
N ASP A 847 -63.07 -12.41 32.55
CA ASP A 847 -64.28 -12.75 33.32
C ASP A 847 -65.60 -12.58 32.54
N ASN A 848 -65.59 -12.08 31.30
CA ASN A 848 -66.81 -11.74 30.55
C ASN A 848 -67.07 -12.61 29.29
N ALA A 849 -66.34 -13.72 29.10
CA ALA A 849 -66.50 -14.59 27.95
C ALA A 849 -66.59 -16.08 28.32
N GLN A 850 -67.67 -16.47 29.01
CA GLN A 850 -68.19 -17.84 28.98
C GLN A 850 -69.59 -17.83 28.35
N GLY A 851 -69.67 -18.19 27.06
CA GLY A 851 -70.96 -18.34 26.37
C GLY A 851 -70.86 -18.51 24.85
N GLU A 852 -70.77 -19.77 24.43
CA GLU A 852 -71.20 -20.34 23.14
C GLU A 852 -70.29 -20.29 21.89
N SER A 853 -70.29 -21.46 21.23
CA SER A 853 -69.66 -21.96 19.99
C SER A 853 -69.95 -21.10 18.73
N GLU A 854 -69.17 -21.07 17.64
CA GLU A 854 -68.74 -22.17 16.76
C GLU A 854 -67.84 -21.60 15.62
N LYS A 855 -66.79 -22.34 15.19
CA LYS A 855 -66.09 -22.35 13.88
C LYS A 855 -65.56 -21.07 13.17
N MET A 856 -64.24 -21.13 12.95
CA MET A 856 -63.41 -20.75 11.77
C MET A 856 -62.78 -19.34 11.68
N ASP A 857 -61.44 -19.37 11.74
CA ASP A 857 -60.35 -18.54 11.14
C ASP A 857 -60.49 -17.01 10.96
N VAL A 858 -59.66 -16.22 11.67
CA VAL A 858 -58.90 -15.04 11.18
C VAL A 858 -57.66 -14.79 12.09
N ASP A 859 -56.54 -14.36 11.48
CA ASP A 859 -55.25 -13.92 12.05
C ASP A 859 -55.31 -12.86 13.17
N GLY A 860 -54.24 -12.73 13.97
CA GLY A 860 -53.94 -11.44 14.65
C GLY A 860 -53.19 -11.48 15.98
N GLU A 861 -51.94 -11.02 15.95
CA GLU A 861 -51.38 -9.97 16.83
C GLU A 861 -51.87 -9.89 18.29
N ASN A 862 -51.19 -10.56 19.22
CA ASN A 862 -51.11 -10.06 20.61
C ASN A 862 -49.85 -10.47 21.42
N ASP A 863 -48.91 -11.21 20.84
CA ASP A 863 -47.66 -11.64 21.53
C ASP A 863 -46.52 -10.59 21.42
N GLY A 864 -46.73 -9.52 20.65
CA GLY A 864 -45.71 -8.49 20.39
C GLY A 864 -45.53 -7.47 21.52
N GLY A 865 -46.63 -7.06 22.18
CA GLY A 865 -46.59 -5.99 23.18
C GLY A 865 -45.87 -6.36 24.48
N GLN A 866 -46.14 -7.55 25.02
CA GLN A 866 -45.51 -8.02 26.26
C GLN A 866 -44.02 -8.37 26.10
N ARG A 867 -43.57 -8.72 24.88
CA ARG A 867 -42.16 -9.00 24.60
C ARG A 867 -41.31 -7.73 24.49
N ILE A 868 -41.82 -6.68 23.86
CA ILE A 868 -41.10 -5.42 23.66
C ILE A 868 -40.82 -4.72 25.00
N VAL A 869 -41.80 -4.70 25.91
CA VAL A 869 -41.64 -4.08 27.25
C VAL A 869 -40.64 -4.84 28.12
N LYS A 870 -40.64 -6.18 28.06
CA LYS A 870 -39.64 -7.02 28.75
C LYS A 870 -38.23 -6.83 28.18
N GLU A 871 -38.10 -6.59 26.88
CA GLU A 871 -36.81 -6.28 26.26
C GLU A 871 -36.29 -4.89 26.63
N GLU A 872 -37.15 -3.88 26.76
CA GLU A 872 -36.75 -2.54 27.22
C GLU A 872 -36.36 -2.52 28.71
N LEU A 873 -37.11 -3.20 29.58
CA LEU A 873 -36.75 -3.35 31.00
C LEU A 873 -35.43 -4.10 31.18
N LYS A 874 -35.14 -5.07 30.31
CA LYS A 874 -33.87 -5.80 30.30
C LYS A 874 -32.71 -4.92 29.81
N LYS A 875 -32.92 -4.09 28.78
CA LYS A 875 -31.92 -3.09 28.33
C LYS A 875 -31.62 -2.04 29.41
N LEU A 876 -32.62 -1.59 30.17
CA LEU A 876 -32.44 -0.68 31.29
C LEU A 876 -31.67 -1.31 32.46
N ALA A 877 -31.82 -2.62 32.68
CA ALA A 877 -31.07 -3.36 33.70
C ALA A 877 -29.61 -3.61 33.30
N ASP A 878 -29.33 -3.86 32.02
CA ASP A 878 -27.98 -4.16 31.52
C ASP A 878 -27.09 -2.89 31.39
N GLU A 879 -27.66 -1.68 31.34
CA GLU A 879 -26.91 -0.41 31.35
C GLU A 879 -26.37 0.01 32.74
N GLU A 880 -26.88 -0.57 33.83
CA GLU A 880 -26.49 -0.17 35.20
C GLU A 880 -25.11 -0.72 35.63
N ASP A 881 -24.55 -1.68 34.88
CA ASP A 881 -23.36 -2.45 35.27
C ASP A 881 -22.06 -2.05 34.52
N ILE A 882 -21.98 -0.82 34.00
CA ILE A 882 -20.74 -0.30 33.41
C ILE A 882 -19.96 0.51 34.47
N PRO A 883 -18.87 -0.03 35.04
CA PRO A 883 -18.07 0.70 36.02
C PRO A 883 -17.38 1.90 35.36
N THR A 884 -17.55 3.09 35.94
CA THR A 884 -16.85 4.31 35.51
C THR A 884 -15.71 4.63 36.48
N TYR A 885 -14.75 5.46 36.06
CA TYR A 885 -13.54 5.80 36.83
C TYR A 885 -13.82 6.38 38.24
N ALA A 886 -15.06 6.80 38.52
CA ALA A 886 -15.48 7.31 39.82
C ALA A 886 -16.15 6.27 40.75
N SER A 887 -16.43 5.04 40.26
CA SER A 887 -17.21 4.01 40.96
C SER A 887 -16.40 2.75 41.31
N ILE A 888 -15.17 2.89 41.82
CA ILE A 888 -14.41 1.73 42.31
C ILE A 888 -14.92 1.37 43.72
N GLU A 889 -15.81 0.39 43.81
CA GLU A 889 -16.00 -0.40 45.03
C GLU A 889 -15.01 -1.57 45.02
N ALA A 890 -14.44 -1.90 46.19
CA ALA A 890 -13.38 -2.90 46.27
C ALA A 890 -13.95 -4.32 46.03
N PRO A 891 -13.22 -5.19 45.29
CA PRO A 891 -13.72 -6.52 44.97
C PRO A 891 -13.88 -7.41 46.21
N PRO A 892 -14.76 -8.44 46.16
CA PRO A 892 -15.23 -9.21 47.32
C PRO A 892 -14.13 -9.91 48.13
N SER A 893 -12.93 -10.08 47.56
CA SER A 893 -11.78 -10.73 48.18
C SER A 893 -11.10 -9.91 49.30
N ILE A 894 -11.48 -8.63 49.49
CA ILE A 894 -10.90 -7.72 50.50
C ILE A 894 -11.91 -7.39 51.62
N LEU A 895 -13.13 -7.94 51.55
CA LEU A 895 -14.11 -7.81 52.63
C LEU A 895 -13.86 -8.89 53.72
N PRO A 896 -13.95 -8.56 55.02
CA PRO A 896 -13.80 -9.55 56.07
C PRO A 896 -14.94 -10.59 55.99
N GLN A 897 -14.61 -11.87 56.10
CA GLN A 897 -15.60 -12.94 55.97
C GLN A 897 -16.68 -12.89 57.06
N LYS A 898 -17.92 -13.13 56.65
CA LYS A 898 -19.11 -13.27 57.51
C LYS A 898 -18.96 -14.49 58.42
N ARG A 899 -19.24 -14.33 59.72
CA ARG A 899 -19.20 -15.43 60.70
C ARG A 899 -20.60 -16.00 60.95
N TYR A 900 -20.72 -17.31 60.84
CA TYR A 900 -21.96 -18.06 61.05
C TYR A 900 -21.97 -18.71 62.44
N CYS A 901 -23.17 -18.99 62.96
CA CYS A 901 -23.33 -19.77 64.19
C CYS A 901 -23.38 -21.27 63.81
N ASP A 902 -22.46 -22.07 64.34
CA ASP A 902 -22.20 -23.44 63.84
C ASP A 902 -23.33 -24.47 64.04
N ILE A 903 -24.41 -24.11 64.74
CA ILE A 903 -25.54 -25.04 65.00
C ILE A 903 -26.78 -24.75 64.14
N THR A 904 -26.94 -23.53 63.61
CA THR A 904 -28.16 -23.16 62.86
C THR A 904 -27.90 -22.62 61.46
N GLY A 905 -26.65 -22.34 61.08
CA GLY A 905 -26.30 -21.87 59.73
C GLY A 905 -26.83 -20.47 59.37
N LEU A 906 -27.42 -19.75 60.33
CA LEU A 906 -27.89 -18.37 60.15
C LEU A 906 -26.81 -17.34 60.52
N GLU A 907 -26.87 -16.18 59.87
CA GLU A 907 -25.91 -15.10 60.01
C GLU A 907 -26.09 -14.36 61.36
N SER A 908 -25.03 -14.27 62.16
CA SER A 908 -25.07 -13.67 63.49
C SER A 908 -25.07 -12.13 63.43
N ARG A 909 -26.04 -11.46 64.08
CA ARG A 909 -26.09 -9.99 64.24
C ARG A 909 -25.71 -9.53 65.65
N ILE A 910 -24.51 -9.82 66.16
CA ILE A 910 -24.00 -9.13 67.37
C ILE A 910 -22.51 -8.85 67.26
N THR A 911 -22.15 -7.56 67.42
CA THR A 911 -20.80 -7.07 67.62
C THR A 911 -20.55 -6.85 69.11
N GLY A 912 -19.64 -7.61 69.72
CA GLY A 912 -19.12 -7.31 71.06
C GLY A 912 -19.05 -8.51 72.03
N SER A 913 -17.99 -8.52 72.83
CA SER A 913 -17.54 -9.53 73.78
C SER A 913 -18.62 -10.21 74.64
N GLN A 914 -18.84 -11.51 74.42
CA GLN A 914 -19.13 -12.56 75.43
C GLN A 914 -19.49 -13.88 74.72
N CYS A 915 -18.51 -14.76 74.48
CA CYS A 915 -18.76 -16.19 74.31
C CYS A 915 -18.50 -16.86 75.67
N ILE A 916 -19.54 -17.02 76.48
CA ILE A 916 -19.50 -17.83 77.69
C ILE A 916 -20.24 -19.14 77.43
N LYS A 917 -19.47 -20.23 77.55
CA LYS A 917 -19.80 -21.57 78.06
C LYS A 917 -21.09 -22.27 77.63
N CYS A 918 -20.87 -23.51 77.16
CA CYS A 918 -21.59 -24.73 77.52
C CYS A 918 -23.04 -24.82 77.02
N LEU A 919 -23.49 -25.93 76.44
CA LEU A 919 -23.24 -27.35 76.74
C LEU A 919 -23.42 -28.17 75.45
#